data_AF-A0AA36LYR3-F1
#
_entry.id   AF-A0AA36LYR3-F1
#
_cell.length_a   1.000
_cell.length_b   1.000
_cell.length_c   1.000
_cell.angle_alpha   90.00
_cell.angle_beta   90.00
_cell.angle_gamma   90.00
#
_symmetry.space_group_name_H-M   'P 1'
#
loop_
_entity.id
_entity.type
_entity.pdbx_description
1 polymer ?
#
loop_
_entity_poly.entity_id
_entity_poly.type
_entity_poly.pdbx_seq_one_letter_code
_entity_poly.pdbx_strand_id
1 'polypeptide(L)'
;MVGWRRGMSIGVGLAACGVSSVFFGSMFVPIRKYNAADGMFAQWVMSAAILFIGFLVFCIQGFPGFYPLAMLGGMLWTIGNATAIPIISRLGMALGILIWNTTNCLTGWAGGRFGLFGMKPNPPASDILNYGGLVLVIIGGILFSQVKGSSTDEDKNEKEKHNLDLVRVEEVESEEKEPLNEPEKEVEEEVSKAKNEKESLHDGKQRIIGIAMSLIAGVFYGMTFVPVIYMMDNPKTFPEYPMDSLSYVFSHYFGIFLTATTLFIGYAMIKRNQPIIPQPIFLPAFLSGLLWAIAQTSFFIANQHLSQAVTFPIITMLPGCIASAWSILYFREIKGRRNLTILAIAMSITLTGAMLFPILQHLAEATYFRTSRLSRVSAIAHFSEGQPWGVARYNRGSYREEREKSYEATLLAMSLDLWIGLTAAVAASVLFGTVFVPIKKVACGDGFATQLFVCIGAFLGGAVVNGILKFPPLYGFAMIGGALWCIANAFAIQIMNRLGMALSILVWNTLSCLTGWATSRYGLFGLPAAIPASLALNYLGITVLIAGGVAYLFVKSNTKVAVDMEKDEKSYAANTDSKGERDVSFMERAVCFGCAMISGVFYGSMWLPISYIKTHLNEFPNAPEQSISYLFSFFCGVLCTSICVFIIYSLIRRNSPYINPETAVPCMLGGAIFATAMSAFVVAIDNLDQAIAYPICSMAPGVVVSSWSIFYFREITGRKNLTRLAVAYLLTLIGVILVTISKEVRLF
;
A
#
# COMPACT_ATOMS: atom_id res chain seq x y z
N MET A 1 -7.30 -42.86 -11.60
CA MET A 1 -6.80 -41.78 -10.71
C MET A 1 -6.14 -40.63 -11.48
N VAL A 2 -5.00 -40.81 -12.16
CA VAL A 2 -4.25 -39.69 -12.79
C VAL A 2 -5.10 -38.81 -13.72
N GLY A 3 -5.89 -39.41 -14.63
CA GLY A 3 -6.78 -38.66 -15.51
C GLY A 3 -7.85 -37.83 -14.77
N TRP A 4 -8.44 -38.37 -13.69
CA TRP A 4 -9.39 -37.64 -12.86
C TRP A 4 -8.73 -36.42 -12.20
N ARG A 5 -7.50 -36.57 -11.65
CA ARG A 5 -6.76 -35.42 -11.09
C ARG A 5 -6.41 -34.36 -12.14
N ARG A 6 -6.18 -34.73 -13.42
CA ARG A 6 -5.94 -33.75 -14.51
C ARG A 6 -7.23 -33.07 -15.00
N GLY A 7 -8.31 -33.81 -15.25
CA GLY A 7 -9.60 -33.22 -15.62
C GLY A 7 -10.14 -32.27 -14.54
N MET A 8 -9.92 -32.60 -13.26
CA MET A 8 -10.25 -31.72 -12.14
C MET A 8 -9.39 -30.45 -12.11
N SER A 9 -8.09 -30.54 -12.44
CA SER A 9 -7.21 -29.38 -12.61
C SER A 9 -7.71 -28.44 -13.72
N ILE A 10 -8.08 -28.97 -14.88
CA ILE A 10 -8.62 -28.17 -15.99
C ILE A 10 -9.94 -27.49 -15.56
N GLY A 11 -10.85 -28.22 -14.90
CA GLY A 11 -12.10 -27.67 -14.37
C GLY A 11 -11.89 -26.51 -13.39
N VAL A 12 -10.94 -26.62 -12.46
CA VAL A 12 -10.56 -25.54 -11.53
C VAL A 12 -10.02 -24.32 -12.29
N GLY A 13 -9.13 -24.53 -13.26
CA GLY A 13 -8.58 -23.44 -14.07
C GLY A 13 -9.66 -22.71 -14.90
N LEU A 14 -10.63 -23.44 -15.46
CA LEU A 14 -11.73 -22.85 -16.23
C LEU A 14 -12.72 -22.09 -15.34
N ALA A 15 -13.03 -22.63 -14.15
CA ALA A 15 -13.81 -21.91 -13.15
C ALA A 15 -13.10 -20.62 -12.71
N ALA A 16 -11.78 -20.66 -12.53
CA ALA A 16 -10.97 -19.50 -12.20
C ALA A 16 -10.93 -18.44 -13.33
N CYS A 17 -10.85 -18.86 -14.60
CA CYS A 17 -11.07 -17.95 -15.73
C CYS A 17 -12.46 -17.28 -15.68
N GLY A 18 -13.51 -18.03 -15.35
CA GLY A 18 -14.87 -17.51 -15.22
C GLY A 18 -15.01 -16.48 -14.10
N VAL A 19 -14.52 -16.79 -12.89
CA VAL A 19 -14.48 -15.88 -11.75
C VAL A 19 -13.69 -14.61 -12.09
N SER A 20 -12.47 -14.75 -12.61
CA SER A 20 -11.63 -13.63 -13.05
C SER A 20 -12.36 -12.72 -14.03
N SER A 21 -13.06 -13.32 -15.02
CA SER A 21 -13.79 -12.58 -16.04
C SER A 21 -14.99 -11.79 -15.50
N VAL A 22 -15.74 -12.37 -14.55
CA VAL A 22 -16.88 -11.70 -13.90
C VAL A 22 -16.41 -10.51 -13.05
N PHE A 23 -15.35 -10.70 -12.25
CA PHE A 23 -14.86 -9.67 -11.35
C PHE A 23 -14.16 -8.52 -12.10
N PHE A 24 -13.30 -8.79 -13.10
CA PHE A 24 -12.75 -7.74 -13.96
C PHE A 24 -13.83 -7.00 -14.76
N GLY A 25 -14.82 -7.72 -15.31
CA GLY A 25 -15.93 -7.11 -16.05
C GLY A 25 -16.86 -6.25 -15.18
N SER A 26 -16.80 -6.42 -13.86
CA SER A 26 -17.59 -5.65 -12.89
C SER A 26 -16.79 -4.55 -12.19
N MET A 27 -15.45 -4.53 -12.30
CA MET A 27 -14.61 -3.71 -11.41
C MET A 27 -14.83 -2.20 -11.54
N PHE A 28 -15.19 -1.68 -12.72
CA PHE A 28 -15.45 -0.25 -12.92
C PHE A 28 -16.90 0.16 -12.62
N VAL A 29 -17.82 -0.79 -12.39
CA VAL A 29 -19.25 -0.52 -12.09
C VAL A 29 -19.44 0.40 -10.86
N PRO A 30 -18.69 0.26 -9.74
CA PRO A 30 -18.80 1.20 -8.61
C PRO A 30 -18.35 2.62 -8.96
N ILE A 31 -17.26 2.75 -9.74
CA ILE A 31 -16.65 4.04 -10.08
C ILE A 31 -17.49 4.82 -11.09
N ARG A 32 -18.16 4.14 -12.04
CA ARG A 32 -18.86 4.75 -13.21
C ARG A 32 -19.80 5.93 -12.88
N LYS A 33 -20.34 6.02 -11.66
CA LYS A 33 -21.24 7.09 -11.21
C LYS A 33 -20.55 8.30 -10.56
N TYR A 34 -19.23 8.29 -10.43
CA TYR A 34 -18.45 9.30 -9.72
C TYR A 34 -17.40 9.92 -10.64
N ASN A 35 -17.21 11.25 -10.54
CA ASN A 35 -16.14 11.93 -11.26
C ASN A 35 -14.78 11.55 -10.66
N ALA A 36 -13.92 10.94 -11.48
CA ALA A 36 -12.57 10.53 -11.07
C ALA A 36 -11.51 11.64 -11.19
N ALA A 37 -11.85 12.79 -11.77
CA ALA A 37 -10.89 13.81 -12.22
C ALA A 37 -9.81 13.19 -13.11
N ASP A 38 -8.52 13.35 -12.78
CA ASP A 38 -7.41 12.67 -13.47
C ASP A 38 -7.23 11.19 -13.06
N GLY A 39 -7.96 10.75 -12.03
CA GLY A 39 -7.98 9.38 -11.52
C GLY A 39 -6.68 8.89 -10.87
N MET A 40 -5.65 9.74 -10.69
CA MET A 40 -4.43 9.36 -9.98
C MET A 40 -4.74 8.93 -8.53
N PHE A 41 -5.63 9.67 -7.86
CA PHE A 41 -6.13 9.30 -6.55
C PHE A 41 -6.95 7.99 -6.58
N ALA A 42 -7.78 7.78 -7.60
CA ALA A 42 -8.59 6.55 -7.73
C ALA A 42 -7.72 5.30 -7.92
N GLN A 43 -6.71 5.36 -8.80
CA GLN A 43 -5.73 4.28 -8.99
C GLN A 43 -4.92 4.01 -7.71
N TRP A 44 -4.55 5.07 -6.97
CA TRP A 44 -3.86 4.91 -5.69
C TRP A 44 -4.75 4.22 -4.63
N VAL A 45 -6.02 4.62 -4.49
CA VAL A 45 -6.98 3.97 -3.59
C VAL A 45 -7.27 2.52 -4.00
N MET A 46 -7.39 2.24 -5.31
CA MET A 46 -7.47 0.87 -5.82
C MET A 46 -6.26 0.04 -5.37
N SER A 47 -5.04 0.58 -5.48
CA SER A 47 -3.82 -0.12 -5.06
C SER A 47 -3.80 -0.50 -3.57
N ALA A 48 -4.39 0.33 -2.70
CA ALA A 48 -4.52 0.05 -1.27
C ALA A 48 -5.49 -1.12 -1.00
N ALA A 49 -6.62 -1.16 -1.72
CA ALA A 49 -7.55 -2.29 -1.66
C ALA A 49 -6.94 -3.59 -2.21
N ILE A 50 -6.11 -3.47 -3.26
CA ILE A 50 -5.41 -4.60 -3.85
C ILE A 50 -4.42 -5.21 -2.85
N LEU A 51 -3.59 -4.38 -2.20
CA LEU A 51 -2.70 -4.83 -1.13
C LEU A 51 -3.45 -5.43 0.07
N PHE A 52 -4.61 -4.86 0.44
CA PHE A 52 -5.46 -5.41 1.51
C PHE A 52 -5.94 -6.84 1.21
N ILE A 53 -6.43 -7.12 -0.01
CA ILE A 53 -6.73 -8.51 -0.43
C ILE A 53 -5.46 -9.36 -0.46
N GLY A 54 -4.32 -8.80 -0.85
CA GLY A 54 -3.02 -9.47 -0.81
C GLY A 54 -2.68 -9.99 0.59
N PHE A 55 -2.88 -9.17 1.63
CA PHE A 55 -2.71 -9.59 3.02
C PHE A 55 -3.68 -10.71 3.42
N LEU A 56 -4.96 -10.66 3.00
CA LEU A 56 -5.91 -11.73 3.30
C LEU A 56 -5.48 -13.06 2.65
N VAL A 57 -5.07 -13.05 1.38
CA VAL A 57 -4.53 -14.24 0.68
C VAL A 57 -3.26 -14.76 1.39
N PHE A 58 -2.38 -13.86 1.82
CA PHE A 58 -1.14 -14.19 2.52
C PHE A 58 -1.38 -14.88 3.88
N CYS A 59 -2.34 -14.39 4.66
CA CYS A 59 -2.77 -15.01 5.91
C CYS A 59 -3.44 -16.38 5.67
N ILE A 60 -4.28 -16.50 4.62
CA ILE A 60 -4.93 -17.77 4.24
C ILE A 60 -3.90 -18.83 3.81
N GLN A 61 -2.81 -18.41 3.14
CA GLN A 61 -1.69 -19.27 2.76
C GLN A 61 -0.69 -19.54 3.91
N GLY A 62 -0.97 -19.10 5.14
CA GLY A 62 -0.14 -19.40 6.30
C GLY A 62 1.20 -18.66 6.34
N PHE A 63 1.26 -17.43 5.82
CA PHE A 63 2.47 -16.59 5.78
C PHE A 63 3.64 -17.21 4.99
N PRO A 64 3.47 -17.44 3.67
CA PRO A 64 4.57 -17.88 2.81
C PRO A 64 5.72 -16.86 2.78
N GLY A 65 6.89 -17.24 2.23
CA GLY A 65 8.02 -16.32 2.04
C GLY A 65 7.69 -15.07 1.21
N PHE A 66 8.53 -14.05 1.32
CA PHE A 66 8.43 -12.86 0.48
C PHE A 66 9.37 -12.98 -0.73
N TYR A 67 8.89 -12.67 -1.93
CA TYR A 67 9.59 -12.94 -3.20
C TYR A 67 9.72 -11.65 -4.03
N PRO A 68 10.81 -10.87 -3.85
CA PRO A 68 10.90 -9.51 -4.39
C PRO A 68 10.76 -9.42 -5.91
N LEU A 69 11.20 -10.43 -6.67
CA LEU A 69 11.08 -10.42 -8.12
C LEU A 69 9.61 -10.41 -8.61
N ALA A 70 8.67 -10.96 -7.82
CA ALA A 70 7.24 -10.89 -8.12
C ALA A 70 6.68 -9.46 -8.08
N MET A 71 7.31 -8.55 -7.32
CA MET A 71 6.94 -7.13 -7.27
C MET A 71 7.04 -6.46 -8.63
N LEU A 72 7.99 -6.88 -9.48
CA LEU A 72 8.18 -6.32 -10.82
C LEU A 72 6.95 -6.52 -11.71
N GLY A 73 6.23 -7.63 -11.55
CA GLY A 73 4.97 -7.87 -12.27
C GLY A 73 3.90 -6.85 -11.89
N GLY A 74 3.77 -6.57 -10.59
CA GLY A 74 2.86 -5.57 -10.06
C GLY A 74 3.25 -4.14 -10.46
N MET A 75 4.54 -3.84 -10.47
CA MET A 75 5.09 -2.57 -10.96
C MET A 75 4.74 -2.35 -12.44
N LEU A 76 4.96 -3.35 -13.31
CA LEU A 76 4.60 -3.29 -14.72
C LEU A 76 3.11 -3.03 -14.91
N TRP A 77 2.23 -3.82 -14.28
CA TRP A 77 0.79 -3.59 -14.34
C TRP A 77 0.40 -2.17 -13.91
N THR A 78 1.01 -1.65 -12.85
CA THR A 78 0.70 -0.33 -12.29
C THR A 78 1.13 0.81 -13.20
N ILE A 79 2.30 0.70 -13.84
CA ILE A 79 2.77 1.67 -14.84
C ILE A 79 1.84 1.65 -16.06
N GLY A 80 1.37 0.47 -16.49
CA GLY A 80 0.32 0.35 -17.50
C GLY A 80 -0.96 1.06 -17.09
N ASN A 81 -1.49 0.79 -15.90
CA ASN A 81 -2.78 1.34 -15.46
C ASN A 81 -2.74 2.85 -15.17
N ALA A 82 -1.56 3.39 -14.83
CA ALA A 82 -1.36 4.83 -14.70
C ALA A 82 -1.54 5.59 -16.03
N THR A 83 -1.36 4.95 -17.20
CA THR A 83 -1.61 5.57 -18.51
C THR A 83 -3.04 5.38 -19.02
N ALA A 84 -3.87 4.54 -18.37
CA ALA A 84 -5.21 4.21 -18.85
C ALA A 84 -6.11 5.44 -19.08
N ILE A 85 -6.13 6.39 -18.15
CA ILE A 85 -6.91 7.64 -18.28
C ILE A 85 -6.29 8.60 -19.32
N PRO A 86 -4.96 8.82 -19.34
CA PRO A 86 -4.26 9.46 -20.46
C PRO A 86 -4.53 8.87 -21.86
N ILE A 87 -4.83 7.56 -21.96
CA ILE A 87 -5.23 6.91 -23.22
C ILE A 87 -6.72 7.17 -23.54
N ILE A 88 -7.62 6.93 -22.58
CA ILE A 88 -9.08 7.13 -22.74
C ILE A 88 -9.37 8.58 -23.18
N SER A 89 -8.68 9.56 -22.60
CA SER A 89 -8.82 10.98 -22.94
C SER A 89 -8.32 11.38 -24.34
N ARG A 90 -7.50 10.55 -25.00
CA ARG A 90 -6.93 10.82 -26.35
C ARG A 90 -7.51 9.96 -27.46
N LEU A 91 -7.95 8.74 -27.15
CA LEU A 91 -8.51 7.81 -28.15
C LEU A 91 -10.03 7.62 -28.02
N GLY A 92 -10.63 8.09 -26.93
CA GLY A 92 -11.93 7.62 -26.49
C GLY A 92 -11.86 6.23 -25.86
N MET A 93 -12.84 5.93 -25.02
CA MET A 93 -12.86 4.72 -24.19
C MET A 93 -12.76 3.42 -24.99
N ALA A 94 -13.58 3.28 -26.05
CA ALA A 94 -13.68 2.02 -26.80
C ALA A 94 -12.41 1.68 -27.61
N LEU A 95 -11.80 2.66 -28.28
CA LEU A 95 -10.58 2.46 -29.08
C LEU A 95 -9.35 2.24 -28.18
N GLY A 96 -9.25 2.96 -27.06
CA GLY A 96 -8.21 2.73 -26.06
C GLY A 96 -8.26 1.30 -25.50
N ILE A 97 -9.42 0.90 -24.95
CA ILE A 97 -9.62 -0.43 -24.37
C ILE A 97 -9.24 -1.54 -25.37
N LEU A 98 -9.68 -1.42 -26.63
CA LEU A 98 -9.35 -2.40 -27.66
C LEU A 98 -7.84 -2.57 -27.84
N ILE A 99 -7.10 -1.48 -28.08
CA ILE A 99 -5.68 -1.55 -28.44
C ILE A 99 -4.86 -2.13 -27.30
N TRP A 100 -5.08 -1.69 -26.04
CA TRP A 100 -4.34 -2.27 -24.92
C TRP A 100 -4.76 -3.71 -24.60
N ASN A 101 -6.05 -4.07 -24.70
CA ASN A 101 -6.48 -5.46 -24.42
C ASN A 101 -6.00 -6.45 -25.49
N THR A 102 -6.01 -6.07 -26.78
CA THR A 102 -5.42 -6.90 -27.85
C THR A 102 -3.92 -7.07 -27.63
N THR A 103 -3.21 -6.00 -27.27
CA THR A 103 -1.74 -6.07 -27.05
C THR A 103 -1.38 -6.85 -25.77
N ASN A 104 -2.18 -6.72 -24.71
CA ASN A 104 -2.10 -7.53 -23.49
C ASN A 104 -2.30 -9.03 -23.78
N CYS A 105 -3.39 -9.35 -24.49
CA CYS A 105 -3.69 -10.71 -24.95
C CYS A 105 -2.53 -11.32 -25.74
N LEU A 106 -2.06 -10.62 -26.79
CA LEU A 106 -0.97 -11.07 -27.64
C LEU A 106 0.35 -11.25 -26.88
N THR A 107 0.68 -10.33 -25.97
CA THR A 107 1.93 -10.37 -25.19
C THR A 107 1.95 -11.56 -24.22
N GLY A 108 0.88 -11.76 -23.44
CA GLY A 108 0.77 -12.88 -22.51
C GLY A 108 0.66 -14.24 -23.22
N TRP A 109 -0.13 -14.30 -24.31
CA TRP A 109 -0.22 -15.48 -25.17
C TRP A 109 1.14 -15.86 -25.77
N ALA A 110 1.87 -14.91 -26.35
CA ALA A 110 3.19 -15.16 -26.96
C ALA A 110 4.22 -15.56 -25.89
N GLY A 111 4.18 -14.94 -24.71
CA GLY A 111 4.99 -15.32 -23.56
C GLY A 111 4.85 -16.81 -23.22
N GLY A 112 3.61 -17.28 -23.05
CA GLY A 112 3.34 -18.71 -22.81
C GLY A 112 3.65 -19.62 -24.01
N ARG A 113 3.26 -19.23 -25.23
CA ARG A 113 3.37 -20.05 -26.45
C ARG A 113 4.82 -20.31 -26.86
N PHE A 114 5.72 -19.35 -26.65
CA PHE A 114 7.10 -19.39 -27.13
C PHE A 114 8.15 -19.43 -26.01
N GLY A 115 7.77 -19.30 -24.74
CA GLY A 115 8.73 -19.27 -23.62
C GLY A 115 9.59 -18.00 -23.61
N LEU A 116 8.99 -16.87 -23.98
CA LEU A 116 9.70 -15.59 -23.99
C LEU A 116 10.18 -15.23 -22.57
N PHE A 117 11.21 -14.38 -22.48
CA PHE A 117 11.78 -13.91 -21.21
C PHE A 117 12.30 -15.03 -20.28
N GLY A 118 12.63 -16.21 -20.82
CA GLY A 118 13.20 -17.32 -20.05
C GLY A 118 12.18 -18.20 -19.31
N MET A 119 10.90 -18.05 -19.60
CA MET A 119 9.85 -19.01 -19.20
C MET A 119 9.93 -20.28 -20.05
N LYS A 120 9.31 -21.39 -19.62
CA LYS A 120 9.23 -22.60 -20.47
C LYS A 120 8.17 -22.42 -21.56
N PRO A 121 8.46 -22.76 -22.83
CA PRO A 121 7.45 -22.82 -23.86
C PRO A 121 6.38 -23.86 -23.50
N ASN A 122 5.13 -23.44 -23.46
CA ASN A 122 3.97 -24.31 -23.25
C ASN A 122 3.13 -24.34 -24.54
N PRO A 123 3.52 -25.17 -25.54
CA PRO A 123 2.83 -25.25 -26.81
C PRO A 123 1.43 -25.88 -26.66
N PRO A 124 0.40 -25.36 -27.35
CA PRO A 124 -0.95 -25.90 -27.37
C PRO A 124 -1.00 -27.20 -28.19
N ALA A 125 -1.94 -28.09 -27.89
CA ALA A 125 -2.02 -29.41 -28.53
C ALA A 125 -2.51 -29.41 -30.00
N SER A 126 -2.98 -28.27 -30.50
CA SER A 126 -3.27 -28.03 -31.93
C SER A 126 -3.14 -26.53 -32.21
N ASP A 127 -2.07 -26.14 -32.90
CA ASP A 127 -1.84 -24.74 -33.26
C ASP A 127 -3.02 -24.14 -34.04
N ILE A 128 -3.67 -24.91 -34.92
CA ILE A 128 -4.83 -24.45 -35.71
C ILE A 128 -5.98 -23.96 -34.83
N LEU A 129 -6.33 -24.70 -33.77
CA LEU A 129 -7.40 -24.30 -32.84
C LEU A 129 -6.98 -23.11 -31.95
N ASN A 130 -5.69 -23.02 -31.60
CA ASN A 130 -5.17 -21.94 -30.77
C ASN A 130 -5.09 -20.60 -31.53
N TYR A 131 -4.57 -20.61 -32.77
CA TYR A 131 -4.59 -19.45 -33.66
C TYR A 131 -6.01 -19.08 -34.10
N GLY A 132 -6.87 -20.06 -34.41
CA GLY A 132 -8.28 -19.82 -34.75
C GLY A 132 -9.06 -19.17 -33.60
N GLY A 133 -8.87 -19.65 -32.37
CA GLY A 133 -9.41 -19.04 -31.16
C GLY A 133 -8.92 -17.61 -30.97
N LEU A 134 -7.62 -17.36 -31.12
CA LEU A 134 -7.01 -16.04 -30.98
C LEU A 134 -7.56 -15.03 -32.01
N VAL A 135 -7.68 -15.43 -33.28
CA VAL A 135 -8.22 -14.58 -34.35
C VAL A 135 -9.70 -14.26 -34.10
N LEU A 136 -10.52 -15.25 -33.73
CA LEU A 136 -11.94 -15.00 -33.38
C LEU A 136 -12.09 -14.06 -32.18
N VAL A 137 -11.27 -14.24 -31.14
CA VAL A 137 -11.25 -13.38 -29.96
C VAL A 137 -10.87 -11.93 -30.31
N ILE A 138 -9.87 -11.72 -31.19
CA ILE A 138 -9.49 -10.38 -31.65
C ILE A 138 -10.59 -9.74 -32.50
N ILE A 139 -11.24 -10.49 -33.41
CA ILE A 139 -12.39 -10.01 -34.20
C ILE A 139 -13.55 -9.61 -33.29
N GLY A 140 -13.83 -10.42 -32.26
CA GLY A 140 -14.83 -10.11 -31.23
C GLY A 140 -14.53 -8.79 -30.51
N GLY A 141 -13.29 -8.57 -30.08
CA GLY A 141 -12.84 -7.30 -29.50
C GLY A 141 -13.02 -6.10 -30.44
N ILE A 142 -12.67 -6.24 -31.72
CA ILE A 142 -12.87 -5.20 -32.74
C ILE A 142 -14.35 -4.84 -32.87
N LEU A 143 -15.25 -5.83 -32.90
CA LEU A 143 -16.70 -5.60 -32.97
C LEU A 143 -17.25 -4.94 -31.70
N PHE A 144 -16.76 -5.31 -30.51
CA PHE A 144 -17.10 -4.62 -29.25
C PHE A 144 -16.74 -3.12 -29.31
N SER A 145 -15.60 -2.76 -29.88
CA SER A 145 -15.15 -1.35 -29.96
C SER A 145 -16.07 -0.45 -30.81
N GLN A 146 -16.91 -1.03 -31.68
CA GLN A 146 -17.83 -0.30 -32.55
C GLN A 146 -19.19 0.02 -31.87
N VAL A 147 -19.44 -0.53 -30.67
CA VAL A 147 -20.70 -0.33 -29.95
C VAL A 147 -20.67 1.01 -29.20
N LYS A 148 -21.31 2.03 -29.77
CA LYS A 148 -21.48 3.35 -29.12
C LYS A 148 -22.46 3.27 -27.94
N GLY A 149 -22.07 3.85 -26.80
CA GLY A 149 -22.93 4.12 -25.64
C GLY A 149 -23.43 5.57 -25.64
N SER A 150 -24.68 5.78 -25.24
CA SER A 150 -25.38 7.07 -25.39
C SER A 150 -24.76 8.25 -24.61
N SER A 151 -24.05 7.98 -23.51
CA SER A 151 -23.30 9.00 -22.75
C SER A 151 -22.22 9.72 -23.57
N THR A 152 -21.72 9.11 -24.66
CA THR A 152 -20.70 9.70 -25.54
C THR A 152 -21.23 10.85 -26.39
N ASP A 153 -22.55 10.94 -26.60
CA ASP A 153 -23.17 11.93 -27.47
C ASP A 153 -23.63 13.17 -26.67
N GLU A 154 -23.97 13.04 -25.38
CA GLU A 154 -24.28 14.16 -24.48
C GLU A 154 -23.03 15.00 -24.17
N ASP A 155 -21.93 14.35 -23.76
CA ASP A 155 -20.60 14.95 -23.52
C ASP A 155 -20.02 15.70 -24.75
N LYS A 156 -20.51 15.36 -25.95
CA LYS A 156 -20.15 16.02 -27.21
C LYS A 156 -21.06 17.19 -27.52
N ASN A 157 -22.37 17.02 -27.40
CA ASN A 157 -23.34 18.11 -27.61
C ASN A 157 -23.08 19.30 -26.69
N GLU A 158 -22.62 19.09 -25.45
CA GLU A 158 -22.22 20.20 -24.56
C GLU A 158 -20.94 20.91 -25.02
N LYS A 159 -19.94 20.17 -25.52
CA LYS A 159 -18.68 20.76 -26.04
C LYS A 159 -18.85 21.45 -27.37
N GLU A 160 -19.66 20.89 -28.28
CA GLU A 160 -20.04 21.54 -29.53
C GLU A 160 -20.86 22.81 -29.25
N LYS A 161 -21.80 22.79 -28.30
CA LYS A 161 -22.47 24.02 -27.82
C LYS A 161 -21.50 25.05 -27.26
N HIS A 162 -20.64 24.67 -26.32
CA HIS A 162 -19.71 25.60 -25.68
C HIS A 162 -18.71 26.21 -26.69
N ASN A 163 -18.32 25.45 -27.71
CA ASN A 163 -17.47 25.98 -28.78
C ASN A 163 -18.26 26.88 -29.75
N LEU A 164 -19.52 26.54 -30.09
CA LEU A 164 -20.39 27.43 -30.87
C LEU A 164 -20.67 28.74 -30.14
N ASP A 165 -21.01 28.69 -28.85
CA ASP A 165 -21.31 29.90 -28.07
C ASP A 165 -20.06 30.79 -27.88
N LEU A 166 -18.84 30.21 -27.80
CA LEU A 166 -17.59 30.99 -27.82
C LEU A 166 -17.35 31.69 -29.17
N VAL A 167 -17.42 30.95 -30.29
CA VAL A 167 -17.26 31.55 -31.63
C VAL A 167 -18.28 32.65 -31.87
N ARG A 168 -19.52 32.44 -31.43
CA ARG A 168 -20.63 33.41 -31.54
C ARG A 168 -20.52 34.61 -30.62
N VAL A 169 -19.59 34.61 -29.66
CA VAL A 169 -19.22 35.81 -28.89
C VAL A 169 -18.09 36.56 -29.59
N GLU A 170 -17.08 35.87 -30.13
CA GLU A 170 -16.02 36.51 -30.94
C GLU A 170 -16.58 37.21 -32.21
N GLU A 171 -17.60 36.62 -32.85
CA GLU A 171 -18.32 37.24 -33.98
C GLU A 171 -19.12 38.50 -33.62
N VAL A 172 -19.47 38.72 -32.34
CA VAL A 172 -20.35 39.82 -31.90
C VAL A 172 -19.59 41.02 -31.33
N GLU A 173 -18.34 40.86 -30.90
CA GLU A 173 -17.52 41.96 -30.38
C GLU A 173 -16.71 42.73 -31.47
N SER A 174 -16.92 42.44 -32.76
CA SER A 174 -16.10 42.96 -33.87
C SER A 174 -16.79 43.92 -34.87
N GLU A 175 -18.10 44.15 -34.80
CA GLU A 175 -18.82 45.07 -35.70
C GLU A 175 -18.69 46.57 -35.32
N GLU A 176 -17.54 47.22 -35.55
CA GLU A 176 -17.53 48.70 -35.67
C GLU A 176 -16.34 49.32 -36.46
N LYS A 177 -16.41 49.33 -37.81
CA LYS A 177 -16.10 50.47 -38.72
C LYS A 177 -16.06 50.10 -40.22
N GLU A 178 -16.68 50.94 -41.06
CA GLU A 178 -16.58 50.96 -42.53
C GLU A 178 -15.44 51.89 -43.03
N PRO A 179 -15.17 52.04 -44.36
CA PRO A 179 -14.80 50.98 -45.32
C PRO A 179 -13.62 51.38 -46.24
N LEU A 180 -12.86 50.42 -46.82
CA LEU A 180 -12.07 50.65 -48.04
C LEU A 180 -11.61 49.33 -48.71
N ASN A 181 -11.67 49.29 -50.04
CA ASN A 181 -11.61 48.13 -50.95
C ASN A 181 -10.48 47.06 -50.80
N GLU A 182 -10.80 45.88 -51.36
CA GLU A 182 -9.92 44.77 -51.80
C GLU A 182 -9.50 43.72 -50.73
N PRO A 183 -9.16 42.47 -51.12
CA PRO A 183 -9.96 41.32 -50.69
C PRO A 183 -9.51 40.60 -49.40
N GLU A 184 -10.07 41.01 -48.26
CA GLU A 184 -9.81 40.39 -46.95
C GLU A 184 -10.20 38.89 -46.87
N LYS A 185 -11.22 38.46 -47.64
CA LYS A 185 -11.77 37.09 -47.58
C LYS A 185 -10.76 35.98 -47.89
N GLU A 186 -9.77 36.23 -48.75
CA GLU A 186 -8.74 35.22 -49.04
C GLU A 186 -7.77 35.05 -47.85
N VAL A 187 -7.48 36.13 -47.13
CA VAL A 187 -6.61 36.12 -45.95
C VAL A 187 -7.31 35.44 -44.76
N GLU A 188 -8.60 35.69 -44.55
CA GLU A 188 -9.39 35.00 -43.54
C GLU A 188 -9.54 33.50 -43.83
N GLU A 189 -9.71 33.12 -45.10
CA GLU A 189 -9.68 31.71 -45.51
C GLU A 189 -8.31 31.06 -45.26
N GLU A 190 -7.18 31.73 -45.52
CA GLU A 190 -5.86 31.18 -45.22
C GLU A 190 -5.59 31.08 -43.70
N VAL A 191 -5.96 32.09 -42.90
CA VAL A 191 -5.77 32.07 -41.44
C VAL A 191 -6.65 31.00 -40.78
N SER A 192 -7.89 30.83 -41.24
CA SER A 192 -8.79 29.78 -40.74
C SER A 192 -8.35 28.38 -41.20
N LYS A 193 -7.90 28.20 -42.45
CA LYS A 193 -7.25 26.95 -42.90
C LYS A 193 -6.01 26.65 -42.06
N ALA A 194 -5.14 27.62 -41.80
CA ALA A 194 -3.93 27.45 -40.99
C ALA A 194 -4.22 27.18 -39.50
N LYS A 195 -5.33 27.68 -38.93
CA LYS A 195 -5.85 27.23 -37.62
C LYS A 195 -6.30 25.77 -37.69
N ASN A 196 -7.18 25.43 -38.63
CA ASN A 196 -7.74 24.08 -38.79
C ASN A 196 -6.66 23.01 -39.10
N GLU A 197 -5.64 23.33 -39.88
CA GLU A 197 -4.47 22.46 -40.11
C GLU A 197 -3.64 22.29 -38.84
N LYS A 198 -3.40 23.35 -38.05
CA LYS A 198 -2.68 23.23 -36.77
C LYS A 198 -3.46 22.42 -35.74
N GLU A 199 -4.77 22.57 -35.67
CA GLU A 199 -5.63 21.79 -34.77
C GLU A 199 -5.74 20.33 -35.20
N SER A 200 -5.98 20.04 -36.49
CA SER A 200 -6.02 18.66 -37.00
C SER A 200 -4.65 17.96 -36.95
N LEU A 201 -3.55 18.68 -37.16
CA LEU A 201 -2.19 18.17 -36.93
C LEU A 201 -1.90 17.95 -35.44
N HIS A 202 -2.48 18.76 -34.54
CA HIS A 202 -2.39 18.56 -33.10
C HIS A 202 -3.22 17.34 -32.64
N ASP A 203 -4.46 17.19 -33.09
CA ASP A 203 -5.30 16.02 -32.81
C ASP A 203 -4.66 14.74 -33.36
N GLY A 204 -4.16 14.77 -34.60
CA GLY A 204 -3.38 13.68 -35.18
C GLY A 204 -2.18 13.28 -34.33
N LYS A 205 -1.42 14.25 -33.79
CA LYS A 205 -0.31 13.99 -32.86
C LYS A 205 -0.78 13.42 -31.52
N GLN A 206 -1.83 13.97 -30.91
CA GLN A 206 -2.40 13.43 -29.66
C GLN A 206 -2.93 12.01 -29.83
N ARG A 207 -3.54 11.70 -30.99
CA ARG A 207 -4.03 10.37 -31.35
C ARG A 207 -2.89 9.37 -31.55
N ILE A 208 -1.80 9.76 -32.23
CA ILE A 208 -0.58 8.92 -32.35
C ILE A 208 0.02 8.64 -30.96
N ILE A 209 0.13 9.65 -30.10
CA ILE A 209 0.60 9.50 -28.71
C ILE A 209 -0.33 8.56 -27.92
N GLY A 210 -1.64 8.70 -28.07
CA GLY A 210 -2.64 7.81 -27.47
C GLY A 210 -2.47 6.34 -27.90
N ILE A 211 -2.26 6.08 -29.19
CA ILE A 211 -2.02 4.72 -29.73
C ILE A 211 -0.71 4.15 -29.16
N ALA A 212 0.37 4.93 -29.18
CA ALA A 212 1.67 4.50 -28.64
C ALA A 212 1.59 4.15 -27.15
N MET A 213 0.95 5.00 -26.33
CA MET A 213 0.71 4.70 -24.91
C MET A 213 -0.14 3.44 -24.73
N SER A 214 -1.19 3.25 -25.55
CA SER A 214 -2.07 2.08 -25.46
C SER A 214 -1.39 0.76 -25.80
N LEU A 215 -0.48 0.76 -26.78
CA LEU A 215 0.37 -0.38 -27.11
C LEU A 215 1.33 -0.69 -25.94
N ILE A 216 2.03 0.31 -25.40
CA ILE A 216 2.96 0.16 -24.27
C ILE A 216 2.25 -0.36 -23.01
N ALA A 217 1.08 0.20 -22.67
CA ALA A 217 0.26 -0.24 -21.55
C ALA A 217 -0.16 -1.71 -21.71
N GLY A 218 -0.57 -2.10 -22.91
CA GLY A 218 -0.90 -3.49 -23.22
C GLY A 218 0.28 -4.45 -23.04
N VAL A 219 1.49 -4.08 -23.50
CA VAL A 219 2.70 -4.87 -23.26
C VAL A 219 3.00 -5.00 -21.76
N PHE A 220 2.90 -3.91 -20.98
CA PHE A 220 3.09 -3.95 -19.53
C PHE A 220 2.06 -4.82 -18.80
N TYR A 221 0.78 -4.80 -19.22
CA TYR A 221 -0.22 -5.73 -18.68
C TYR A 221 0.10 -7.19 -19.03
N GLY A 222 0.50 -7.46 -20.28
CA GLY A 222 0.83 -8.82 -20.73
C GLY A 222 2.04 -9.42 -19.99
N MET A 223 3.01 -8.59 -19.60
CA MET A 223 4.18 -9.02 -18.84
C MET A 223 3.92 -9.19 -17.33
N THR A 224 2.72 -8.92 -16.81
CA THR A 224 2.44 -8.91 -15.36
C THR A 224 2.78 -10.22 -14.63
N PHE A 225 2.61 -11.38 -15.28
CA PHE A 225 2.95 -12.69 -14.69
C PHE A 225 4.38 -13.17 -14.99
N VAL A 226 5.10 -12.53 -15.91
CA VAL A 226 6.40 -13.01 -16.40
C VAL A 226 7.41 -13.21 -15.26
N PRO A 227 7.58 -12.29 -14.29
CA PRO A 227 8.55 -12.48 -13.21
C PRO A 227 8.21 -13.66 -12.28
N VAL A 228 6.92 -13.92 -12.05
CA VAL A 228 6.46 -15.03 -11.20
C VAL A 228 6.65 -16.36 -11.90
N ILE A 229 6.20 -16.46 -13.14
CA ILE A 229 6.29 -17.70 -13.92
C ILE A 229 7.76 -18.01 -14.28
N TYR A 230 8.61 -17.01 -14.51
CA TYR A 230 10.05 -17.18 -14.66
C TYR A 230 10.69 -17.88 -13.45
N MET A 231 10.31 -17.52 -12.21
CA MET A 231 10.83 -18.19 -11.00
C MET A 231 10.38 -19.65 -10.93
N MET A 232 9.06 -19.88 -11.07
CA MET A 232 8.45 -21.21 -11.07
C MET A 232 9.03 -22.11 -12.18
N ASP A 233 9.39 -21.54 -13.33
CA ASP A 233 9.96 -22.28 -14.44
C ASP A 233 11.46 -22.58 -14.29
N ASN A 234 12.18 -21.86 -13.42
CA ASN A 234 13.63 -22.02 -13.24
C ASN A 234 14.00 -22.50 -11.82
N PRO A 235 13.51 -23.66 -11.34
CA PRO A 235 13.80 -24.18 -9.99
C PRO A 235 15.26 -24.62 -9.81
N LYS A 236 16.08 -24.66 -10.88
CA LYS A 236 17.54 -24.78 -10.77
C LYS A 236 18.21 -23.50 -10.25
N THR A 237 17.60 -22.35 -10.54
CA THR A 237 18.04 -21.02 -10.08
C THR A 237 17.36 -20.64 -8.77
N PHE A 238 16.12 -21.12 -8.56
CA PHE A 238 15.29 -20.83 -7.40
C PHE A 238 14.80 -22.12 -6.70
N PRO A 239 15.70 -22.94 -6.11
CA PRO A 239 15.35 -24.26 -5.58
C PRO A 239 14.44 -24.24 -4.35
N GLU A 240 14.48 -23.16 -3.57
CA GLU A 240 13.68 -22.97 -2.35
C GLU A 240 12.33 -22.28 -2.61
N TYR A 241 12.06 -21.88 -3.86
CA TYR A 241 10.90 -21.06 -4.21
C TYR A 241 9.66 -21.94 -4.47
N PRO A 242 8.47 -21.53 -3.99
CA PRO A 242 7.27 -22.36 -4.07
C PRO A 242 6.77 -22.52 -5.51
N MET A 243 6.31 -23.73 -5.84
CA MET A 243 5.66 -24.04 -7.11
C MET A 243 4.17 -23.67 -7.13
N ASP A 244 3.64 -23.10 -6.05
CA ASP A 244 2.27 -22.60 -5.97
C ASP A 244 2.21 -21.10 -6.25
N SER A 245 1.34 -20.69 -7.17
CA SER A 245 1.30 -19.30 -7.65
C SER A 245 0.74 -18.31 -6.62
N LEU A 246 -0.10 -18.77 -5.68
CA LEU A 246 -0.71 -17.91 -4.66
C LEU A 246 0.31 -17.41 -3.64
N SER A 247 1.41 -18.14 -3.45
CA SER A 247 2.54 -17.70 -2.62
C SER A 247 3.16 -16.37 -3.08
N TYR A 248 3.05 -16.02 -4.37
CA TYR A 248 3.61 -14.79 -4.93
C TYR A 248 2.63 -13.60 -4.93
N VAL A 249 1.33 -13.84 -4.71
CA VAL A 249 0.26 -12.83 -4.83
C VAL A 249 0.52 -11.63 -3.93
N PHE A 250 0.95 -11.86 -2.68
CA PHE A 250 1.27 -10.77 -1.76
C PHE A 250 2.43 -9.90 -2.25
N SER A 251 3.53 -10.53 -2.68
CA SER A 251 4.70 -9.82 -3.19
C SER A 251 4.38 -9.04 -4.48
N HIS A 252 3.52 -9.60 -5.33
CA HIS A 252 2.99 -8.95 -6.53
C HIS A 252 2.15 -7.70 -6.19
N TYR A 253 1.17 -7.83 -5.28
CA TYR A 253 0.30 -6.70 -4.88
C TYR A 253 1.03 -5.64 -4.05
N PHE A 254 2.06 -6.02 -3.29
CA PHE A 254 2.99 -5.09 -2.67
C PHE A 254 3.74 -4.25 -3.72
N GLY A 255 4.20 -4.86 -4.82
CA GLY A 255 4.75 -4.17 -5.98
C GLY A 255 3.78 -3.17 -6.61
N ILE A 256 2.49 -3.52 -6.67
CA ILE A 256 1.41 -2.63 -7.15
C ILE A 256 1.31 -1.39 -6.25
N PHE A 257 1.12 -1.59 -4.94
CA PHE A 257 0.92 -0.50 -3.98
C PHE A 257 2.14 0.43 -3.84
N LEU A 258 3.35 -0.14 -3.82
CA LEU A 258 4.60 0.63 -3.75
C LEU A 258 4.75 1.52 -4.99
N THR A 259 4.48 0.97 -6.18
CA THR A 259 4.56 1.72 -7.44
C THR A 259 3.49 2.81 -7.52
N ALA A 260 2.24 2.48 -7.17
CA ALA A 260 1.13 3.44 -7.20
C ALA A 260 1.33 4.59 -6.20
N THR A 261 1.84 4.30 -5.00
CA THR A 261 2.13 5.33 -3.99
C THR A 261 3.32 6.19 -4.40
N THR A 262 4.36 5.62 -5.03
CA THR A 262 5.49 6.39 -5.59
C THR A 262 5.00 7.34 -6.68
N LEU A 263 4.13 6.88 -7.58
CA LEU A 263 3.50 7.71 -8.62
C LEU A 263 2.59 8.80 -8.02
N PHE A 264 1.84 8.51 -6.96
CA PHE A 264 1.00 9.50 -6.28
C PHE A 264 1.82 10.58 -5.56
N ILE A 265 2.94 10.21 -4.91
CA ILE A 265 3.88 11.18 -4.30
C ILE A 265 4.53 12.04 -5.39
N GLY A 266 4.97 11.44 -6.51
CA GLY A 266 5.49 12.17 -7.67
C GLY A 266 4.49 13.17 -8.25
N TYR A 267 3.25 12.74 -8.42
CA TYR A 267 2.12 13.58 -8.85
C TYR A 267 1.86 14.73 -7.86
N ALA A 268 1.85 14.47 -6.55
CA ALA A 268 1.66 15.51 -5.53
C ALA A 268 2.80 16.54 -5.54
N MET A 269 4.05 16.12 -5.76
CA MET A 269 5.19 17.04 -5.92
C MET A 269 5.06 17.91 -7.18
N ILE A 270 4.69 17.31 -8.33
CA ILE A 270 4.42 18.05 -9.59
C ILE A 270 3.28 19.06 -9.40
N LYS A 271 2.24 18.69 -8.65
CA LYS A 271 1.11 19.54 -8.23
C LYS A 271 1.45 20.48 -7.06
N ARG A 272 2.73 20.67 -6.69
CA ARG A 272 3.19 21.57 -5.60
C ARG A 272 2.46 21.36 -4.25
N ASN A 273 2.25 20.10 -3.88
CA ASN A 273 1.51 19.63 -2.71
C ASN A 273 -0.01 19.93 -2.73
N GLN A 274 -0.61 20.22 -3.89
CA GLN A 274 -2.06 20.33 -4.09
C GLN A 274 -2.58 19.23 -5.06
N PRO A 275 -2.50 17.93 -4.68
CA PRO A 275 -3.04 16.84 -5.49
C PRO A 275 -4.58 16.92 -5.57
N ILE A 276 -5.17 16.50 -6.70
CA ILE A 276 -6.64 16.47 -6.84
C ILE A 276 -7.17 15.21 -6.16
N ILE A 277 -8.05 15.37 -5.15
CA ILE A 277 -8.67 14.26 -4.40
C ILE A 277 -10.20 14.42 -4.41
N PRO A 278 -10.92 13.71 -5.30
CA PRO A 278 -12.37 13.65 -5.28
C PRO A 278 -12.85 12.79 -4.10
N GLN A 279 -13.12 13.39 -2.94
CA GLN A 279 -13.47 12.68 -1.69
C GLN A 279 -14.53 11.56 -1.86
N PRO A 280 -15.64 11.72 -2.61
CA PRO A 280 -16.66 10.68 -2.76
C PRO A 280 -16.23 9.46 -3.58
N ILE A 281 -15.09 9.48 -4.29
CA ILE A 281 -14.61 8.31 -5.03
C ILE A 281 -13.91 7.28 -4.15
N PHE A 282 -13.63 7.58 -2.87
CA PHE A 282 -12.84 6.69 -2.01
C PHE A 282 -13.43 5.27 -1.89
N LEU A 283 -14.67 5.11 -1.41
CA LEU A 283 -15.27 3.77 -1.31
C LEU A 283 -15.53 3.11 -2.68
N PRO A 284 -15.99 3.82 -3.72
CA PRO A 284 -16.08 3.29 -5.09
C PRO A 284 -14.74 2.75 -5.64
N ALA A 285 -13.65 3.48 -5.49
CA ALA A 285 -12.31 3.07 -5.92
C ALA A 285 -11.76 1.92 -5.07
N PHE A 286 -12.00 1.95 -3.76
CA PHE A 286 -11.61 0.86 -2.88
C PHE A 286 -12.32 -0.44 -3.27
N LEU A 287 -13.65 -0.41 -3.47
CA LEU A 287 -14.42 -1.56 -3.94
C LEU A 287 -13.95 -2.04 -5.33
N SER A 288 -13.62 -1.13 -6.24
CA SER A 288 -13.03 -1.48 -7.55
C SER A 288 -11.74 -2.28 -7.40
N GLY A 289 -10.83 -1.86 -6.51
CA GLY A 289 -9.58 -2.57 -6.23
C GLY A 289 -9.79 -3.92 -5.54
N LEU A 290 -10.79 -4.07 -4.66
CA LEU A 290 -11.18 -5.38 -4.11
C LEU A 290 -11.62 -6.34 -5.22
N LEU A 291 -12.48 -5.88 -6.14
CA LEU A 291 -12.96 -6.68 -7.27
C LEU A 291 -11.79 -7.08 -8.20
N TRP A 292 -10.90 -6.13 -8.53
CA TRP A 292 -9.70 -6.40 -9.31
C TRP A 292 -8.78 -7.44 -8.65
N ALA A 293 -8.55 -7.34 -7.35
CA ALA A 293 -7.64 -8.26 -6.65
C ALA A 293 -8.22 -9.67 -6.51
N ILE A 294 -9.53 -9.82 -6.34
CA ILE A 294 -10.18 -11.14 -6.42
C ILE A 294 -10.01 -11.71 -7.83
N ALA A 295 -10.22 -10.90 -8.88
CA ALA A 295 -10.06 -11.33 -10.26
C ALA A 295 -8.61 -11.75 -10.61
N GLN A 296 -7.62 -10.97 -10.19
CA GLN A 296 -6.20 -11.26 -10.44
C GLN A 296 -5.71 -12.46 -9.61
N THR A 297 -6.19 -12.64 -8.37
CA THR A 297 -5.89 -13.85 -7.56
C THR A 297 -6.44 -15.09 -8.26
N SER A 298 -7.63 -14.98 -8.85
CA SER A 298 -8.21 -16.05 -9.67
C SER A 298 -7.43 -16.28 -10.98
N PHE A 299 -6.85 -15.24 -11.59
CA PHE A 299 -5.98 -15.35 -12.77
C PHE A 299 -4.66 -16.09 -12.45
N PHE A 300 -4.06 -15.89 -11.27
CA PHE A 300 -2.93 -16.71 -10.80
C PHE A 300 -3.28 -18.22 -10.80
N ILE A 301 -4.41 -18.58 -10.18
CA ILE A 301 -4.93 -19.97 -10.16
C ILE A 301 -5.17 -20.49 -11.58
N ALA A 302 -5.80 -19.70 -12.45
CA ALA A 302 -6.05 -20.08 -13.84
C ALA A 302 -4.74 -20.36 -14.60
N ASN A 303 -3.72 -19.52 -14.43
CA ASN A 303 -2.41 -19.68 -15.06
C ASN A 303 -1.71 -20.97 -14.62
N GLN A 304 -1.77 -21.29 -13.32
CA GLN A 304 -1.22 -22.51 -12.73
C GLN A 304 -1.88 -23.81 -13.25
N HIS A 305 -3.13 -23.75 -13.71
CA HIS A 305 -3.88 -24.91 -14.18
C HIS A 305 -4.05 -25.03 -15.71
N LEU A 306 -3.96 -23.93 -16.47
CA LEU A 306 -4.22 -23.90 -17.92
C LEU A 306 -3.09 -23.30 -18.78
N SER A 307 -2.09 -22.64 -18.18
CA SER A 307 -1.05 -21.84 -18.84
C SER A 307 -1.52 -20.55 -19.52
N GLN A 308 -0.58 -19.60 -19.64
CA GLN A 308 -0.80 -18.26 -20.22
C GLN A 308 -1.36 -18.29 -21.65
N ALA A 309 -1.01 -19.30 -22.45
CA ALA A 309 -1.45 -19.44 -23.86
C ALA A 309 -2.94 -19.83 -24.02
N VAL A 310 -3.62 -20.13 -22.91
CA VAL A 310 -5.07 -20.42 -22.83
C VAL A 310 -5.80 -19.33 -22.04
N THR A 311 -5.23 -18.88 -20.92
CA THR A 311 -5.89 -17.96 -19.99
C THR A 311 -6.00 -16.52 -20.51
N PHE A 312 -4.93 -15.96 -21.10
CA PHE A 312 -4.93 -14.57 -21.57
C PHE A 312 -6.03 -14.29 -22.61
N PRO A 313 -6.21 -15.10 -23.67
CA PRO A 313 -7.30 -14.90 -24.64
C PRO A 313 -8.71 -14.95 -24.04
N ILE A 314 -8.92 -15.74 -22.98
CA ILE A 314 -10.20 -15.79 -22.27
C ILE A 314 -10.36 -14.54 -21.38
N ILE A 315 -9.43 -14.32 -20.46
CA ILE A 315 -9.55 -13.34 -19.38
C ILE A 315 -9.40 -11.89 -19.86
N THR A 316 -8.74 -11.63 -21.00
CA THR A 316 -8.65 -10.26 -21.54
C THR A 316 -9.92 -9.78 -22.25
N MET A 317 -10.82 -10.69 -22.64
CA MET A 317 -11.93 -10.38 -23.57
C MET A 317 -13.31 -10.77 -23.03
N LEU A 318 -13.41 -11.85 -22.25
CA LEU A 318 -14.66 -12.24 -21.59
C LEU A 318 -15.18 -11.21 -20.56
N PRO A 319 -14.35 -10.40 -19.86
CA PRO A 319 -14.80 -9.22 -19.13
C PRO A 319 -15.62 -8.22 -19.97
N GLY A 320 -15.32 -8.09 -21.26
CA GLY A 320 -16.05 -7.21 -22.18
C GLY A 320 -17.52 -7.61 -22.32
N CYS A 321 -17.81 -8.91 -22.34
CA CYS A 321 -19.17 -9.43 -22.31
C CYS A 321 -19.90 -9.04 -21.01
N ILE A 322 -19.23 -9.14 -19.86
CA ILE A 322 -19.81 -8.84 -18.54
C ILE A 322 -20.03 -7.33 -18.34
N ALA A 323 -19.05 -6.49 -18.68
CA ALA A 323 -19.18 -5.03 -18.65
C ALA A 323 -20.30 -4.54 -19.58
N SER A 324 -20.44 -5.17 -20.74
CA SER A 324 -21.55 -4.91 -21.68
C SER A 324 -22.91 -5.32 -21.10
N ALA A 325 -22.99 -6.46 -20.39
CA ALA A 325 -24.23 -6.88 -19.72
C ALA A 325 -24.66 -5.87 -18.63
N TRP A 326 -23.73 -5.36 -17.82
CA TRP A 326 -24.00 -4.25 -16.88
C TRP A 326 -24.48 -2.98 -17.61
N SER A 327 -23.88 -2.67 -18.76
CA SER A 327 -24.22 -1.49 -19.58
C SER A 327 -25.62 -1.56 -20.20
N ILE A 328 -26.12 -2.76 -20.51
CA ILE A 328 -27.52 -2.99 -20.96
C ILE A 328 -28.48 -3.02 -19.76
N LEU A 329 -28.24 -3.90 -18.78
CA LEU A 329 -29.23 -4.28 -17.78
C LEU A 329 -29.39 -3.23 -16.67
N TYR A 330 -28.26 -2.68 -16.20
CA TYR A 330 -28.22 -1.81 -15.03
C TYR A 330 -28.14 -0.33 -15.43
N PHE A 331 -27.14 0.07 -16.22
CA PHE A 331 -26.98 1.46 -16.64
C PHE A 331 -27.90 1.85 -17.81
N ARG A 332 -28.32 0.88 -18.64
CA ARG A 332 -29.18 1.07 -19.83
C ARG A 332 -28.61 2.08 -20.85
N GLU A 333 -27.29 2.21 -20.91
CA GLU A 333 -26.57 3.14 -21.80
C GLU A 333 -26.55 2.69 -23.27
N ILE A 334 -26.63 1.37 -23.51
CA ILE A 334 -26.65 0.79 -24.86
C ILE A 334 -28.11 0.60 -25.29
N LYS A 335 -28.57 1.46 -26.21
CA LYS A 335 -29.93 1.50 -26.74
C LYS A 335 -29.93 1.29 -28.27
N GLY A 336 -31.06 0.87 -28.82
CA GLY A 336 -31.28 0.71 -30.26
C GLY A 336 -30.90 -0.68 -30.81
N ARG A 337 -31.72 -1.20 -31.74
CA ARG A 337 -31.59 -2.58 -32.26
C ARG A 337 -30.22 -2.85 -32.89
N ARG A 338 -29.69 -1.93 -33.71
CA ARG A 338 -28.39 -2.08 -34.40
C ARG A 338 -27.24 -2.32 -33.42
N ASN A 339 -27.15 -1.52 -32.35
CA ASN A 339 -26.06 -1.65 -31.37
C ASN A 339 -26.19 -2.97 -30.58
N LEU A 340 -27.41 -3.36 -30.21
CA LEU A 340 -27.67 -4.65 -29.56
C LEU A 340 -27.36 -5.86 -30.47
N THR A 341 -27.64 -5.78 -31.78
CA THR A 341 -27.28 -6.85 -32.75
C THR A 341 -25.77 -6.97 -32.92
N ILE A 342 -25.05 -5.86 -33.11
CA ILE A 342 -23.57 -5.86 -33.21
C ILE A 342 -22.96 -6.44 -31.92
N LEU A 343 -23.48 -6.04 -30.77
CA LEU A 343 -23.03 -6.50 -29.46
C LEU A 343 -23.29 -8.01 -29.25
N ALA A 344 -24.46 -8.52 -29.65
CA ALA A 344 -24.78 -9.95 -29.58
C ALA A 344 -23.87 -10.79 -30.50
N ILE A 345 -23.55 -10.28 -31.69
CA ILE A 345 -22.58 -10.91 -32.61
C ILE A 345 -21.18 -10.91 -31.99
N ALA A 346 -20.73 -9.78 -31.43
CA ALA A 346 -19.43 -9.65 -30.76
C ALA A 346 -19.29 -10.61 -29.57
N MET A 347 -20.32 -10.69 -28.71
CA MET A 347 -20.40 -11.65 -27.61
C MET A 347 -20.33 -13.10 -28.13
N SER A 348 -21.09 -13.44 -29.17
CA SER A 348 -21.16 -14.81 -29.71
C SER A 348 -19.83 -15.26 -30.31
N ILE A 349 -19.16 -14.38 -31.06
CA ILE A 349 -17.83 -14.63 -31.64
C ILE A 349 -16.79 -14.76 -30.51
N THR A 350 -16.81 -13.88 -29.53
CA THR A 350 -15.85 -13.89 -28.40
C THR A 350 -16.02 -15.13 -27.53
N LEU A 351 -17.26 -15.53 -27.21
CA LEU A 351 -17.56 -16.78 -26.51
C LEU A 351 -17.11 -18.00 -27.32
N THR A 352 -17.36 -18.02 -28.63
CA THR A 352 -16.94 -19.13 -29.50
C THR A 352 -15.41 -19.25 -29.51
N GLY A 353 -14.69 -18.15 -29.73
CA GLY A 353 -13.23 -18.12 -29.70
C GLY A 353 -12.66 -18.54 -28.34
N ALA A 354 -13.23 -18.04 -27.24
CA ALA A 354 -12.85 -18.41 -25.88
C ALA A 354 -13.09 -19.91 -25.58
N MET A 355 -14.13 -20.53 -26.15
CA MET A 355 -14.44 -21.96 -25.98
C MET A 355 -13.53 -22.90 -26.79
N LEU A 356 -12.81 -22.41 -27.82
CA LEU A 356 -11.86 -23.24 -28.57
C LEU A 356 -10.62 -23.61 -27.75
N PHE A 357 -10.16 -22.76 -26.82
CA PHE A 357 -8.99 -23.04 -25.97
C PHE A 357 -9.23 -24.17 -24.93
N PRO A 358 -10.40 -24.26 -24.24
CA PRO A 358 -10.78 -25.43 -23.45
C PRO A 358 -10.88 -26.73 -24.28
N ILE A 359 -11.51 -26.66 -25.46
CA ILE A 359 -11.70 -27.83 -26.34
C ILE A 359 -10.35 -28.38 -26.81
N LEU A 360 -9.45 -27.48 -27.23
CA LEU A 360 -8.04 -27.77 -27.52
C LEU A 360 -7.35 -28.55 -26.38
N GLN A 361 -7.55 -28.13 -25.12
CA GLN A 361 -6.90 -28.78 -23.97
C GLN A 361 -7.44 -30.20 -23.73
N HIS A 362 -8.75 -30.45 -23.92
CA HIS A 362 -9.30 -31.80 -23.81
C HIS A 362 -8.93 -32.72 -25.00
N LEU A 363 -8.75 -32.16 -26.21
CA LEU A 363 -8.20 -32.91 -27.35
C LEU A 363 -6.74 -33.35 -27.10
N ALA A 364 -5.98 -32.58 -26.31
CA ALA A 364 -4.67 -32.99 -25.82
C ALA A 364 -4.75 -34.26 -24.96
N GLU A 365 -5.69 -34.30 -24.01
CA GLU A 365 -5.88 -35.43 -23.10
C GLU A 365 -6.25 -36.71 -23.85
N ALA A 366 -7.19 -36.63 -24.80
CA ALA A 366 -7.59 -37.76 -25.65
C ALA A 366 -6.40 -38.35 -26.44
N THR A 367 -5.51 -37.48 -26.94
CA THR A 367 -4.32 -37.88 -27.69
C THR A 367 -3.26 -38.50 -26.77
N TYR A 368 -3.01 -37.90 -25.60
CA TYR A 368 -2.05 -38.40 -24.60
C TYR A 368 -2.48 -39.74 -23.98
N PHE A 369 -3.79 -40.01 -23.87
CA PHE A 369 -4.31 -41.31 -23.43
C PHE A 369 -4.01 -42.45 -24.42
N ARG A 370 -3.80 -42.12 -25.71
CA ARG A 370 -3.50 -43.10 -26.76
C ARG A 370 -2.02 -43.51 -26.77
N THR A 371 -1.11 -42.57 -26.50
CA THR A 371 0.34 -42.84 -26.42
C THR A 371 0.77 -43.42 -25.07
N SER A 372 0.15 -43.01 -23.95
CA SER A 372 0.56 -43.46 -22.61
C SER A 372 0.27 -44.94 -22.28
N ARG A 373 -0.36 -45.69 -23.19
CA ARG A 373 -0.41 -47.17 -23.14
C ARG A 373 0.86 -47.87 -23.62
N LEU A 374 1.77 -47.19 -24.33
CA LEU A 374 2.93 -47.81 -25.00
C LEU A 374 4.27 -47.67 -24.25
N SER A 375 4.30 -46.96 -23.12
CA SER A 375 5.55 -46.61 -22.41
C SER A 375 5.55 -47.05 -20.94
N ARG A 376 5.68 -48.37 -20.70
CA ARG A 376 5.95 -48.98 -19.37
C ARG A 376 6.77 -50.28 -19.48
N VAL A 377 8.08 -50.18 -19.78
CA VAL A 377 9.04 -51.28 -19.63
C VAL A 377 10.39 -50.71 -19.17
N SER A 378 11.05 -51.40 -18.22
CA SER A 378 12.38 -51.11 -17.64
C SER A 378 12.52 -49.81 -16.82
N ALA A 379 13.43 -49.69 -15.83
CA ALA A 379 14.45 -50.64 -15.36
C ALA A 379 14.48 -50.73 -13.81
N ILE A 380 15.18 -51.74 -13.25
CA ILE A 380 15.34 -52.01 -11.81
C ILE A 380 16.81 -52.38 -11.52
N ALA A 381 17.37 -51.82 -10.42
CA ALA A 381 18.67 -52.16 -9.78
C ALA A 381 19.94 -51.98 -10.67
N HIS A 382 21.20 -51.96 -10.18
CA HIS A 382 21.84 -52.20 -8.86
C HIS A 382 22.75 -50.98 -8.49
N PHE A 383 23.72 -50.91 -7.54
CA PHE A 383 24.42 -51.88 -6.66
C PHE A 383 24.66 -51.28 -5.24
N SER A 384 25.87 -51.30 -4.67
CA SER A 384 26.19 -50.97 -3.25
C SER A 384 27.69 -50.67 -3.00
N GLU A 385 28.06 -50.43 -1.73
CA GLU A 385 29.43 -50.31 -1.13
C GLU A 385 30.16 -48.94 -1.26
N GLY A 386 30.94 -48.44 -0.28
CA GLY A 386 31.04 -48.84 1.15
C GLY A 386 32.20 -48.20 1.97
N GLN A 387 31.93 -47.84 3.25
CA GLN A 387 32.89 -47.69 4.39
C GLN A 387 33.90 -46.46 4.34
N PRO A 388 34.79 -46.20 5.35
CA PRO A 388 34.36 -45.56 6.61
C PRO A 388 35.36 -44.56 7.31
N TRP A 389 34.91 -44.01 8.46
CA TRP A 389 35.66 -43.42 9.61
C TRP A 389 36.62 -42.22 9.41
N GLY A 390 36.40 -41.17 10.20
CA GLY A 390 37.38 -40.11 10.49
C GLY A 390 37.21 -39.55 11.90
N VAL A 391 38.12 -39.87 12.83
CA VAL A 391 38.05 -39.45 14.23
C VAL A 391 38.93 -38.22 14.48
N ALA A 392 38.30 -37.06 14.70
CA ALA A 392 39.02 -35.85 15.13
C ALA A 392 39.43 -35.96 16.60
N ARG A 393 40.73 -35.77 16.90
CA ARG A 393 41.24 -35.82 18.29
C ARG A 393 40.92 -34.54 19.04
N TYR A 394 40.29 -34.68 20.20
CA TYR A 394 40.08 -33.58 21.15
C TYR A 394 41.42 -33.23 21.82
N ASN A 395 41.95 -32.04 21.57
CA ASN A 395 43.25 -31.60 22.11
C ASN A 395 43.03 -30.58 23.24
N ARG A 396 43.48 -30.89 24.47
CA ARG A 396 43.37 -29.96 25.62
C ARG A 396 44.66 -29.15 25.75
N GLY A 397 44.57 -27.82 25.73
CA GLY A 397 45.69 -26.90 25.97
C GLY A 397 45.23 -25.54 26.51
N SER A 398 46.17 -24.80 27.14
CA SER A 398 46.13 -23.34 27.42
C SER A 398 44.89 -22.70 28.08
N TYR A 399 44.17 -23.40 28.96
CA TYR A 399 42.99 -22.88 29.69
C TYR A 399 43.26 -21.80 30.78
N ARG A 400 44.08 -20.77 30.49
CA ARG A 400 44.24 -19.59 31.37
C ARG A 400 44.30 -18.24 30.65
N GLU A 401 45.20 -18.04 29.69
CA GLU A 401 45.42 -16.72 29.05
C GLU A 401 44.30 -16.31 28.08
N GLU A 402 43.66 -17.26 27.39
CA GLU A 402 42.48 -16.97 26.55
C GLU A 402 41.30 -16.46 27.38
N ARG A 403 41.24 -16.80 28.69
CA ARG A 403 40.13 -16.40 29.55
C ARG A 403 40.17 -14.91 29.88
N GLU A 404 41.34 -14.35 30.16
CA GLU A 404 41.48 -12.91 30.46
C GLU A 404 41.23 -12.06 29.21
N LYS A 405 41.75 -12.46 28.04
CA LYS A 405 41.40 -11.82 26.76
C LYS A 405 39.91 -11.99 26.40
N SER A 406 39.29 -13.12 26.75
CA SER A 406 37.85 -13.32 26.60
C SER A 406 37.04 -12.43 27.54
N TYR A 407 37.48 -12.21 28.79
CA TYR A 407 36.83 -11.28 29.72
C TYR A 407 36.98 -9.82 29.27
N GLU A 408 38.16 -9.38 28.82
CA GLU A 408 38.33 -8.04 28.25
C GLU A 408 37.50 -7.85 26.97
N ALA A 409 37.48 -8.83 26.06
CA ALA A 409 36.64 -8.79 24.87
C ALA A 409 35.14 -8.79 25.20
N THR A 410 34.72 -9.50 26.26
CA THR A 410 33.32 -9.51 26.72
C THR A 410 32.93 -8.19 27.38
N LEU A 411 33.82 -7.60 28.19
CA LEU A 411 33.63 -6.27 28.78
C LEU A 411 33.57 -5.18 27.69
N LEU A 412 34.44 -5.26 26.67
CA LEU A 412 34.41 -4.38 25.51
C LEU A 412 33.10 -4.55 24.71
N ALA A 413 32.65 -5.78 24.44
CA ALA A 413 31.38 -6.06 23.78
C ALA A 413 30.18 -5.50 24.58
N MET A 414 30.07 -5.82 25.87
CA MET A 414 29.02 -5.29 26.76
C MET A 414 29.01 -3.75 26.79
N SER A 415 30.18 -3.11 26.80
CA SER A 415 30.28 -1.65 26.72
C SER A 415 29.86 -1.10 25.36
N LEU A 416 30.18 -1.81 24.27
CA LEU A 416 29.82 -1.43 22.90
C LEU A 416 28.31 -1.53 22.69
N ASP A 417 27.69 -2.63 23.12
CA ASP A 417 26.24 -2.83 23.08
C ASP A 417 25.51 -1.75 23.88
N LEU A 418 26.01 -1.42 25.10
CA LEU A 418 25.50 -0.29 25.90
C LEU A 418 25.55 1.04 25.14
N TRP A 419 26.67 1.37 24.48
CA TRP A 419 26.82 2.61 23.70
C TRP A 419 25.96 2.61 22.41
N ILE A 420 25.86 1.49 21.71
CA ILE A 420 24.99 1.32 20.53
C ILE A 420 23.53 1.53 20.95
N GLY A 421 23.09 0.82 22.00
CA GLY A 421 21.74 0.91 22.52
C GLY A 421 21.37 2.32 23.01
N LEU A 422 22.28 3.01 23.71
CA LEU A 422 22.07 4.39 24.14
C LEU A 422 22.00 5.36 22.97
N THR A 423 22.89 5.23 21.99
CA THR A 423 22.89 6.07 20.78
C THR A 423 21.59 5.87 19.99
N ALA A 424 21.15 4.61 19.86
CA ALA A 424 19.88 4.25 19.23
C ALA A 424 18.67 4.78 20.01
N ALA A 425 18.67 4.73 21.34
CA ALA A 425 17.61 5.29 22.18
C ALA A 425 17.49 6.82 22.05
N VAL A 426 18.62 7.53 21.99
CA VAL A 426 18.65 8.98 21.75
C VAL A 426 18.15 9.31 20.34
N ALA A 427 18.62 8.59 19.31
CA ALA A 427 18.15 8.78 17.94
C ALA A 427 16.64 8.52 17.79
N ALA A 428 16.13 7.43 18.36
CA ALA A 428 14.70 7.13 18.42
C ALA A 428 13.92 8.25 19.10
N SER A 429 14.44 8.78 20.22
CA SER A 429 13.78 9.85 20.98
C SER A 429 13.67 11.17 20.21
N VAL A 430 14.71 11.54 19.46
CA VAL A 430 14.71 12.72 18.58
C VAL A 430 13.72 12.54 17.42
N LEU A 431 13.70 11.36 16.80
CA LEU A 431 12.83 11.06 15.67
C LEU A 431 11.35 10.99 16.10
N PHE A 432 11.00 10.23 17.14
CA PHE A 432 9.65 10.19 17.71
C PHE A 432 9.16 11.59 18.09
N GLY A 433 10.01 12.41 18.71
CA GLY A 433 9.67 13.79 19.07
C GLY A 433 9.49 14.75 17.88
N THR A 434 9.79 14.29 16.67
CA THR A 434 9.74 15.08 15.42
C THR A 434 8.63 14.60 14.47
N VAL A 435 8.05 13.41 14.67
CA VAL A 435 6.99 12.80 13.81
C VAL A 435 5.86 13.75 13.44
N PHE A 436 5.33 14.52 14.40
CA PHE A 436 4.20 15.42 14.18
C PHE A 436 4.58 16.83 13.70
N VAL A 437 5.87 17.16 13.60
CA VAL A 437 6.35 18.48 13.16
C VAL A 437 5.95 18.83 11.71
N PRO A 438 6.11 17.95 10.69
CA PRO A 438 5.61 18.25 9.34
C PRO A 438 4.08 18.29 9.27
N ILE A 439 3.40 17.47 10.06
CA ILE A 439 1.94 17.31 10.09
C ILE A 439 1.26 18.61 10.58
N LYS A 440 1.76 19.18 11.69
CA LYS A 440 1.14 20.31 12.39
C LYS A 440 0.97 21.59 11.57
N LYS A 441 1.68 21.73 10.44
CA LYS A 441 1.58 22.90 9.56
C LYS A 441 0.33 22.92 8.68
N VAL A 442 -0.38 21.82 8.56
CA VAL A 442 -1.50 21.66 7.62
C VAL A 442 -2.80 21.40 8.38
N ALA A 443 -3.93 21.85 7.84
CA ALA A 443 -5.24 21.60 8.44
C ALA A 443 -5.64 20.11 8.35
N CYS A 444 -5.32 19.34 9.39
CA CYS A 444 -5.61 17.90 9.48
C CYS A 444 -7.10 17.55 9.64
N GLY A 445 -7.98 18.53 9.89
CA GLY A 445 -9.41 18.34 10.10
C GLY A 445 -9.73 17.37 11.24
N ASP A 446 -10.56 16.36 10.96
CA ASP A 446 -10.94 15.31 11.92
C ASP A 446 -9.90 14.19 12.10
N GLY A 447 -8.74 14.28 11.42
CA GLY A 447 -7.58 13.44 11.66
C GLY A 447 -7.58 12.04 11.02
N PHE A 448 -8.72 11.51 10.57
CA PHE A 448 -8.77 10.12 10.08
C PHE A 448 -8.01 9.92 8.75
N ALA A 449 -8.08 10.90 7.84
CA ALA A 449 -7.28 10.87 6.60
C ALA A 449 -5.78 11.10 6.89
N THR A 450 -5.46 11.97 7.85
CA THR A 450 -4.08 12.19 8.34
C THR A 450 -3.48 10.90 8.88
N GLN A 451 -4.22 10.13 9.69
CA GLN A 451 -3.79 8.82 10.18
C GLN A 451 -3.46 7.86 9.03
N LEU A 452 -4.33 7.77 8.01
CA LEU A 452 -4.08 6.89 6.85
C LEU A 452 -2.78 7.25 6.13
N PHE A 453 -2.53 8.54 5.89
CA PHE A 453 -1.28 8.99 5.25
C PHE A 453 -0.04 8.73 6.12
N VAL A 454 -0.12 8.89 7.45
CA VAL A 454 0.96 8.53 8.39
C VAL A 454 1.25 7.03 8.34
N CYS A 455 0.23 6.18 8.41
CA CYS A 455 0.38 4.73 8.34
C CYS A 455 1.01 4.26 7.01
N ILE A 456 0.65 4.90 5.89
CA ILE A 456 1.24 4.61 4.58
C ILE A 456 2.70 5.05 4.52
N GLY A 457 3.04 6.25 5.03
CA GLY A 457 4.42 6.69 5.16
C GLY A 457 5.28 5.76 6.03
N ALA A 458 4.73 5.29 7.14
CA ALA A 458 5.39 4.34 8.03
C ALA A 458 5.60 2.98 7.36
N PHE A 459 4.62 2.51 6.60
CA PHE A 459 4.74 1.28 5.81
C PHE A 459 5.82 1.39 4.72
N LEU A 460 5.93 2.53 4.03
CA LEU A 460 7.01 2.78 3.07
C LEU A 460 8.40 2.78 3.74
N GLY A 461 8.54 3.42 4.91
CA GLY A 461 9.79 3.38 5.67
C GLY A 461 10.16 1.97 6.12
N GLY A 462 9.19 1.22 6.65
CA GLY A 462 9.35 -0.19 7.02
C GLY A 462 9.70 -1.09 5.83
N ALA A 463 9.14 -0.83 4.65
CA ALA A 463 9.46 -1.52 3.41
C ALA A 463 10.91 -1.32 2.96
N VAL A 464 11.45 -0.10 3.09
CA VAL A 464 12.87 0.18 2.79
C VAL A 464 13.80 -0.58 3.73
N VAL A 465 13.50 -0.58 5.03
CA VAL A 465 14.24 -1.37 6.03
C VAL A 465 14.17 -2.86 5.71
N ASN A 466 13.00 -3.38 5.34
CA ASN A 466 12.83 -4.78 4.94
C ASN A 466 13.68 -5.15 3.72
N GLY A 467 13.77 -4.26 2.73
CA GLY A 467 14.60 -4.45 1.54
C GLY A 467 16.10 -4.47 1.86
N ILE A 468 16.57 -3.61 2.76
CA ILE A 468 17.96 -3.62 3.26
C ILE A 468 18.28 -4.95 3.97
N LEU A 469 17.33 -5.48 4.74
CA LEU A 469 17.42 -6.78 5.41
C LEU A 469 17.23 -8.00 4.46
N LYS A 470 17.17 -7.79 3.14
CA LYS A 470 16.94 -8.83 2.11
C LYS A 470 15.59 -9.56 2.26
N PHE A 471 14.57 -8.87 2.76
CA PHE A 471 13.19 -9.34 2.88
C PHE A 471 13.01 -10.58 3.79
N PRO A 472 13.25 -10.46 5.11
CA PRO A 472 12.95 -11.52 6.07
C PRO A 472 11.47 -11.97 6.04
N PRO A 473 11.15 -13.18 6.54
CA PRO A 473 9.79 -13.67 6.63
C PRO A 473 8.85 -12.76 7.44
N LEU A 474 7.55 -12.86 7.15
CA LEU A 474 6.50 -12.08 7.82
C LEU A 474 5.83 -12.92 8.92
N TYR A 475 5.71 -12.36 10.11
CA TYR A 475 5.17 -13.04 11.30
C TYR A 475 3.80 -12.45 11.67
N GLY A 476 2.73 -13.20 11.45
CA GLY A 476 1.36 -12.73 11.69
C GLY A 476 1.09 -12.21 13.10
N PHE A 477 1.68 -12.82 14.12
CA PHE A 477 1.53 -12.38 15.52
C PHE A 477 2.20 -11.01 15.76
N ALA A 478 3.28 -10.68 15.04
CA ALA A 478 3.91 -9.35 15.10
C ALA A 478 3.03 -8.24 14.50
N MET A 479 2.12 -8.57 13.56
CA MET A 479 1.14 -7.61 13.01
C MET A 479 0.16 -7.10 14.09
N ILE A 480 -0.10 -7.88 15.15
CA ILE A 480 -0.98 -7.48 16.26
C ILE A 480 -0.40 -6.25 16.99
N GLY A 481 0.92 -6.16 17.12
CA GLY A 481 1.58 -4.99 17.70
C GLY A 481 1.32 -3.72 16.91
N GLY A 482 1.40 -3.80 15.58
CA GLY A 482 1.08 -2.71 14.68
C GLY A 482 -0.41 -2.32 14.71
N ALA A 483 -1.30 -3.29 14.85
CA ALA A 483 -2.73 -3.05 15.02
C ALA A 483 -3.04 -2.27 16.31
N LEU A 484 -2.42 -2.65 17.44
CA LEU A 484 -2.55 -1.93 18.71
C LEU A 484 -2.08 -0.48 18.59
N TRP A 485 -0.89 -0.26 18.00
CA TRP A 485 -0.38 1.10 17.76
C TRP A 485 -1.32 1.91 16.85
N CYS A 486 -1.84 1.31 15.78
CA CYS A 486 -2.72 2.00 14.84
C CYS A 486 -4.07 2.39 15.46
N ILE A 487 -4.67 1.55 16.31
CA ILE A 487 -5.92 1.87 17.01
C ILE A 487 -5.70 3.06 17.95
N ALA A 488 -4.58 3.07 18.68
CA ALA A 488 -4.21 4.18 19.56
C ALA A 488 -3.93 5.49 18.82
N ASN A 489 -3.24 5.42 17.67
CA ASN A 489 -2.87 6.60 16.89
C ASN A 489 -4.02 7.17 16.03
N ALA A 490 -5.05 6.36 15.73
CA ALA A 490 -6.24 6.81 14.99
C ALA A 490 -7.04 7.93 15.69
N PHE A 491 -6.86 8.11 17.00
CA PHE A 491 -7.45 9.18 17.79
C PHE A 491 -6.46 10.29 18.21
N ALA A 492 -5.18 10.17 17.86
CA ALA A 492 -4.12 11.05 18.35
C ALA A 492 -4.30 12.51 17.89
N ILE A 493 -4.69 12.73 16.63
CA ILE A 493 -4.92 14.08 16.08
C ILE A 493 -6.09 14.77 16.80
N GLN A 494 -7.16 14.03 17.04
CA GLN A 494 -8.40 14.51 17.66
C GLN A 494 -8.15 14.87 19.13
N ILE A 495 -7.37 14.06 19.85
CA ILE A 495 -6.91 14.36 21.22
C ILE A 495 -6.01 15.62 21.22
N MET A 496 -5.04 15.73 20.29
CA MET A 496 -4.16 16.90 20.18
C MET A 496 -4.91 18.18 19.83
N ASN A 497 -5.95 18.10 19.00
CA ASN A 497 -6.83 19.21 18.65
C ASN A 497 -7.73 19.70 19.81
N ARG A 498 -7.71 19.04 20.98
CA ARG A 498 -8.51 19.38 22.17
C ARG A 498 -7.70 19.63 23.45
N LEU A 499 -6.58 18.93 23.62
CA LEU A 499 -5.69 19.09 24.77
C LEU A 499 -4.41 19.89 24.44
N GLY A 500 -4.05 20.00 23.16
CA GLY A 500 -2.78 20.57 22.73
C GLY A 500 -1.65 19.53 22.67
N MET A 501 -0.89 19.55 21.57
CA MET A 501 0.13 18.55 21.20
C MET A 501 1.02 18.08 22.36
N ALA A 502 1.66 19.01 23.08
CA ALA A 502 2.61 18.66 24.15
C ALA A 502 1.94 17.94 25.33
N LEU A 503 0.72 18.35 25.71
CA LEU A 503 -0.03 17.75 26.82
C LEU A 503 -0.54 16.35 26.45
N SER A 504 -1.00 16.14 25.21
CA SER A 504 -1.45 14.83 24.73
C SER A 504 -0.31 13.82 24.71
N ILE A 505 0.81 14.19 24.08
CA ILE A 505 1.98 13.31 23.92
C ILE A 505 2.54 12.90 25.26
N LEU A 506 2.67 13.85 26.19
CA LEU A 506 3.06 13.59 27.58
C LEU A 506 2.22 12.50 28.26
N VAL A 507 0.89 12.61 28.21
CA VAL A 507 -0.03 11.73 28.93
C VAL A 507 0.08 10.31 28.39
N TRP A 508 0.06 10.13 27.07
CA TRP A 508 0.18 8.79 26.49
C TRP A 508 1.60 8.23 26.62
N ASN A 509 2.64 9.05 26.53
CA ASN A 509 4.02 8.61 26.76
C ASN A 509 4.26 8.17 28.22
N THR A 510 3.62 8.83 29.20
CA THR A 510 3.70 8.43 30.62
C THR A 510 3.09 7.04 30.84
N LEU A 511 1.90 6.79 30.28
CA LEU A 511 1.26 5.48 30.38
C LEU A 511 2.01 4.40 29.58
N SER A 512 2.56 4.76 28.41
CA SER A 512 3.37 3.87 27.56
C SER A 512 4.69 3.46 28.22
N CYS A 513 5.37 4.41 28.88
CA CYS A 513 6.53 4.14 29.72
C CYS A 513 6.19 3.10 30.79
N LEU A 514 5.08 3.30 31.50
CA LEU A 514 4.67 2.43 32.61
C LEU A 514 4.28 1.03 32.15
N THR A 515 3.49 0.87 31.09
CA THR A 515 3.09 -0.47 30.63
C THR A 515 4.23 -1.21 29.92
N GLY A 516 5.07 -0.53 29.12
CA GLY A 516 6.24 -1.13 28.49
C GLY A 516 7.34 -1.57 29.49
N TRP A 517 7.54 -0.79 30.56
CA TRP A 517 8.42 -1.16 31.68
C TRP A 517 7.82 -2.28 32.54
N ALA A 518 6.57 -2.16 33.00
CA ALA A 518 5.99 -3.12 33.93
C ALA A 518 5.86 -4.53 33.33
N THR A 519 5.52 -4.62 32.04
CA THR A 519 5.40 -5.90 31.33
C THR A 519 6.73 -6.66 31.25
N SER A 520 7.80 -5.98 30.81
CA SER A 520 9.14 -6.56 30.76
C SER A 520 9.74 -6.79 32.15
N ARG A 521 9.58 -5.86 33.09
CA ARG A 521 10.13 -5.96 34.45
C ARG A 521 9.52 -7.11 35.26
N TYR A 522 8.22 -7.35 35.16
CA TYR A 522 7.52 -8.38 35.95
C TYR A 522 7.25 -9.68 35.17
N GLY A 523 7.66 -9.79 33.91
CA GLY A 523 7.39 -10.98 33.09
C GLY A 523 5.91 -11.20 32.79
N LEU A 524 5.17 -10.12 32.58
CA LEU A 524 3.73 -10.21 32.32
C LEU A 524 3.48 -10.84 30.93
N PHE A 525 2.33 -11.52 30.78
CA PHE A 525 1.92 -12.18 29.54
C PHE A 525 2.89 -13.25 29.02
N GLY A 526 3.60 -13.94 29.93
CA GLY A 526 4.50 -15.06 29.61
C GLY A 526 5.93 -14.64 29.25
N LEU A 527 6.26 -13.35 29.31
CA LEU A 527 7.64 -12.89 29.10
C LEU A 527 8.55 -13.29 30.28
N PRO A 528 9.85 -13.55 30.06
CA PRO A 528 10.82 -13.64 31.13
C PRO A 528 11.01 -12.27 31.79
N ALA A 529 11.12 -12.22 33.11
CA ALA A 529 11.27 -10.98 33.86
C ALA A 529 12.68 -10.39 33.68
N ALA A 530 12.79 -9.23 33.03
CA ALA A 530 14.04 -8.49 32.89
C ALA A 530 14.41 -7.80 34.22
N ILE A 531 15.45 -8.27 34.90
CA ILE A 531 15.90 -7.74 36.20
C ILE A 531 17.15 -6.86 36.00
N PRO A 532 17.07 -5.53 36.24
CA PRO A 532 18.22 -4.62 36.14
C PRO A 532 19.21 -4.83 37.29
N ALA A 533 20.47 -4.44 37.11
CA ALA A 533 21.55 -4.64 38.07
C ALA A 533 21.34 -3.95 39.43
N SER A 534 20.64 -2.80 39.48
CA SER A 534 20.11 -2.26 40.74
C SER A 534 18.63 -1.92 40.61
N LEU A 535 17.82 -2.66 41.38
CA LEU A 535 16.38 -2.42 41.47
C LEU A 535 16.10 -1.03 42.05
N ALA A 536 16.87 -0.59 43.05
CA ALA A 536 16.67 0.69 43.74
C ALA A 536 16.83 1.88 42.77
N LEU A 537 17.87 1.88 41.94
CA LEU A 537 18.06 2.90 40.90
C LEU A 537 16.94 2.87 39.86
N ASN A 538 16.50 1.68 39.44
CA ASN A 538 15.46 1.52 38.43
C ASN A 538 14.11 2.07 38.92
N TYR A 539 13.66 1.66 40.12
CA TYR A 539 12.42 2.18 40.71
C TYR A 539 12.48 3.69 40.99
N LEU A 540 13.61 4.19 41.51
CA LEU A 540 13.80 5.64 41.72
C LEU A 540 13.74 6.41 40.40
N GLY A 541 14.42 5.92 39.36
CA GLY A 541 14.40 6.51 38.02
C GLY A 541 12.99 6.57 37.43
N ILE A 542 12.23 5.47 37.50
CA ILE A 542 10.82 5.42 37.08
C ILE A 542 9.95 6.40 37.90
N THR A 543 10.13 6.47 39.22
CA THR A 543 9.39 7.44 40.06
C THR A 543 9.69 8.88 39.68
N VAL A 544 10.96 9.21 39.40
CA VAL A 544 11.39 10.54 38.94
C VAL A 544 10.86 10.85 37.53
N LEU A 545 10.80 9.85 36.62
CA LEU A 545 10.16 9.99 35.31
C LEU A 545 8.66 10.30 35.41
N ILE A 546 7.92 9.60 36.29
CA ILE A 546 6.50 9.89 36.56
C ILE A 546 6.35 11.30 37.14
N ALA A 547 7.18 11.70 38.10
CA ALA A 547 7.14 13.02 38.72
C ALA A 547 7.42 14.14 37.70
N GLY A 548 8.39 13.94 36.81
CA GLY A 548 8.61 14.79 35.65
C GLY A 548 7.38 14.87 34.76
N GLY A 549 6.81 13.72 34.38
CA GLY A 549 5.57 13.61 33.60
C GLY A 549 4.41 14.41 34.19
N VAL A 550 4.15 14.25 35.49
CA VAL A 550 3.11 14.99 36.23
C VAL A 550 3.42 16.50 36.28
N ALA A 551 4.68 16.92 36.37
CA ALA A 551 5.05 18.34 36.40
C ALA A 551 4.68 19.09 35.10
N TYR A 552 4.76 18.43 33.93
CA TYR A 552 4.31 19.03 32.66
C TYR A 552 2.80 19.31 32.63
N LEU A 553 1.95 18.58 33.36
CA LEU A 553 0.49 18.82 33.42
C LEU A 553 0.15 20.24 33.91
N PHE A 554 1.07 20.88 34.65
CA PHE A 554 0.93 22.23 35.18
C PHE A 554 1.52 23.31 34.24
N VAL A 555 2.00 22.96 33.05
CA VAL A 555 2.43 23.90 32.00
C VAL A 555 1.21 24.26 31.14
N LYS A 556 0.77 25.52 31.15
CA LYS A 556 -0.32 25.97 30.27
C LYS A 556 0.21 26.22 28.85
N SER A 557 -0.27 25.45 27.89
CA SER A 557 -0.14 25.76 26.45
C SER A 557 -1.23 26.76 26.02
N ASN A 558 -0.86 27.81 25.30
CA ASN A 558 -1.82 28.68 24.62
C ASN A 558 -2.16 28.06 23.27
N THR A 559 -3.09 27.09 23.25
CA THR A 559 -3.57 26.44 22.02
C THR A 559 -4.38 27.42 21.18
N LYS A 560 -3.72 28.15 20.29
CA LYS A 560 -4.40 28.76 19.15
C LYS A 560 -4.98 27.64 18.31
N VAL A 561 -6.30 27.49 18.31
CA VAL A 561 -6.98 26.68 17.30
C VAL A 561 -6.65 27.32 15.96
N ALA A 562 -6.09 26.53 15.03
CA ALA A 562 -6.05 26.92 13.63
C ALA A 562 -7.51 26.91 13.14
N VAL A 563 -8.15 28.08 13.17
CA VAL A 563 -9.57 28.22 12.86
C VAL A 563 -9.83 27.73 11.44
N ASP A 564 -10.86 26.90 11.29
CA ASP A 564 -11.25 26.32 10.01
C ASP A 564 -11.46 27.45 8.97
N MET A 565 -10.64 27.45 7.91
CA MET A 565 -10.90 28.33 6.78
C MET A 565 -12.06 27.77 5.96
N GLU A 566 -13.17 28.49 6.07
CA GLU A 566 -14.34 28.52 5.19
C GLU A 566 -15.30 27.31 5.20
N LYS A 567 -16.52 27.62 5.65
CA LYS A 567 -17.74 26.93 5.21
C LYS A 567 -17.94 27.17 3.72
N ASP A 568 -18.66 26.29 3.04
CA ASP A 568 -19.13 26.53 1.68
C ASP A 568 -19.88 27.87 1.53
N GLU A 569 -19.46 28.71 0.59
CA GLU A 569 -20.24 29.85 0.15
C GLU A 569 -21.47 29.39 -0.65
N LYS A 570 -22.63 29.29 0.02
CA LYS A 570 -23.96 29.78 -0.43
C LYS A 570 -25.10 29.25 0.45
N SER A 571 -25.28 29.86 1.61
CA SER A 571 -26.55 29.76 2.37
C SER A 571 -26.69 30.92 3.37
N TYR A 572 -27.66 31.80 3.13
CA TYR A 572 -28.14 32.89 3.99
C TYR A 572 -27.12 33.84 4.65
N ALA A 573 -26.87 34.96 3.97
CA ALA A 573 -26.42 36.18 4.63
C ALA A 573 -27.58 36.86 5.40
N ALA A 574 -27.88 36.38 6.61
CA ALA A 574 -28.83 37.04 7.54
C ALA A 574 -28.72 36.54 9.00
N ASN A 575 -27.66 36.94 9.73
CA ASN A 575 -27.73 37.43 11.13
C ASN A 575 -26.32 37.72 11.69
N THR A 576 -26.25 38.66 12.63
CA THR A 576 -25.00 39.17 13.23
C THR A 576 -24.61 38.42 14.52
N ASP A 577 -23.44 38.80 15.05
CA ASP A 577 -23.05 38.70 16.46
C ASP A 577 -22.95 37.30 17.11
N SER A 578 -21.82 36.62 16.86
CA SER A 578 -21.00 36.00 17.94
C SER A 578 -19.72 35.33 17.42
N LYS A 579 -18.65 36.11 17.20
CA LYS A 579 -17.28 35.56 17.04
C LYS A 579 -16.68 35.19 18.42
N GLY A 580 -17.27 34.19 19.07
CA GLY A 580 -16.76 33.64 20.33
C GLY A 580 -15.74 32.52 20.10
N GLU A 581 -14.60 32.57 20.78
CA GLU A 581 -13.75 31.38 20.97
C GLU A 581 -14.56 30.32 21.74
N ARG A 582 -14.81 29.16 21.14
CA ARG A 582 -15.48 28.05 21.82
C ARG A 582 -14.49 27.35 22.75
N ASP A 583 -14.48 27.79 24.00
CA ASP A 583 -13.70 27.17 25.06
C ASP A 583 -14.09 25.69 25.22
N VAL A 584 -13.10 24.80 25.17
CA VAL A 584 -13.34 23.34 25.15
C VAL A 584 -13.91 22.89 26.49
N SER A 585 -15.08 22.24 26.45
CA SER A 585 -15.82 21.83 27.65
C SER A 585 -14.97 20.97 28.58
N PHE A 586 -15.14 21.14 29.90
CA PHE A 586 -14.46 20.32 30.90
C PHE A 586 -14.69 18.81 30.66
N MET A 587 -15.90 18.42 30.28
CA MET A 587 -16.24 17.03 29.95
C MET A 587 -15.49 16.54 28.71
N GLU A 588 -15.38 17.38 27.66
CA GLU A 588 -14.66 17.04 26.43
C GLU A 588 -13.15 16.90 26.69
N ARG A 589 -12.57 17.79 27.51
CA ARG A 589 -11.17 17.65 27.98
C ARG A 589 -10.96 16.39 28.82
N ALA A 590 -11.88 16.05 29.72
CA ALA A 590 -11.80 14.83 30.54
C ALA A 590 -11.88 13.55 29.70
N VAL A 591 -12.79 13.49 28.72
CA VAL A 591 -12.88 12.37 27.76
C VAL A 591 -11.60 12.26 26.94
N CYS A 592 -11.09 13.35 26.37
CA CYS A 592 -9.84 13.33 25.60
C CYS A 592 -8.64 12.89 26.44
N PHE A 593 -8.60 13.23 27.73
CA PHE A 593 -7.55 12.79 28.66
C PHE A 593 -7.63 11.28 28.92
N GLY A 594 -8.84 10.74 29.13
CA GLY A 594 -9.07 9.29 29.23
C GLY A 594 -8.65 8.55 27.96
N CYS A 595 -8.99 9.08 26.77
CA CYS A 595 -8.53 8.53 25.50
C CYS A 595 -7.00 8.53 25.38
N ALA A 596 -6.32 9.62 25.81
CA ALA A 596 -4.85 9.68 25.82
C ALA A 596 -4.23 8.61 26.73
N MET A 597 -4.80 8.36 27.92
CA MET A 597 -4.33 7.29 28.80
C MET A 597 -4.47 5.91 28.14
N ILE A 598 -5.60 5.64 27.47
CA ILE A 598 -5.84 4.37 26.75
C ILE A 598 -4.86 4.20 25.58
N SER A 599 -4.65 5.23 24.76
CA SER A 599 -3.63 5.20 23.70
C SER A 599 -2.24 4.92 24.26
N GLY A 600 -1.89 5.49 25.43
CA GLY A 600 -0.63 5.24 26.12
C GLY A 600 -0.45 3.77 26.54
N VAL A 601 -1.47 3.16 27.13
CA VAL A 601 -1.46 1.72 27.45
C VAL A 601 -1.17 0.89 26.20
N PHE A 602 -1.85 1.18 25.08
CA PHE A 602 -1.69 0.48 23.81
C PHE A 602 -0.28 0.67 23.21
N TYR A 603 0.29 1.87 23.25
CA TYR A 603 1.66 2.13 22.80
C TYR A 603 2.72 1.40 23.64
N GLY A 604 2.53 1.29 24.96
CA GLY A 604 3.43 0.49 25.80
C GLY A 604 3.27 -1.03 25.57
N SER A 605 2.07 -1.48 25.20
CA SER A 605 1.79 -2.89 24.87
C SER A 605 2.14 -3.29 23.43
N MET A 606 2.45 -2.35 22.53
CA MET A 606 2.60 -2.64 21.09
C MET A 606 3.74 -3.61 20.76
N TRP A 607 4.77 -3.72 21.61
CA TRP A 607 5.93 -4.59 21.36
C TRP A 607 5.81 -5.98 22.00
N LEU A 608 4.77 -6.22 22.81
CA LEU A 608 4.57 -7.51 23.50
C LEU A 608 4.49 -8.72 22.56
N PRO A 609 3.78 -8.67 21.41
CA PRO A 609 3.69 -9.84 20.54
C PRO A 609 5.04 -10.25 19.95
N ILE A 610 5.91 -9.29 19.63
CA ILE A 610 7.25 -9.55 19.09
C ILE A 610 8.20 -10.06 20.18
N SER A 611 8.09 -9.49 21.38
CA SER A 611 8.81 -9.95 22.57
C SER A 611 8.46 -11.41 22.90
N TYR A 612 7.17 -11.76 22.83
CA TYR A 612 6.68 -13.13 23.06
C TYR A 612 7.24 -14.12 22.03
N ILE A 613 7.27 -13.78 20.74
CA ILE A 613 7.86 -14.64 19.68
C ILE A 613 9.33 -14.96 20.02
N LYS A 614 10.11 -13.94 20.38
CA LYS A 614 11.55 -14.11 20.68
C LYS A 614 11.81 -14.97 21.92
N THR A 615 10.89 -15.02 22.87
CA THR A 615 11.08 -15.78 24.12
C THR A 615 10.49 -17.19 24.06
N HIS A 616 9.57 -17.45 23.13
CA HIS A 616 8.91 -18.75 22.94
C HIS A 616 9.45 -19.49 21.71
N LEU A 617 10.77 -19.71 21.64
CA LEU A 617 11.43 -20.42 20.53
C LEU A 617 10.91 -21.85 20.32
N ASN A 618 10.29 -22.47 21.33
CA ASN A 618 9.61 -23.77 21.19
C ASN A 618 8.34 -23.68 20.33
N GLU A 619 7.66 -22.53 20.31
CA GLU A 619 6.48 -22.24 19.48
C GLU A 619 6.90 -21.64 18.13
N PHE A 620 8.01 -20.89 18.11
CA PHE A 620 8.54 -20.20 16.94
C PHE A 620 10.02 -20.57 16.68
N PRO A 621 10.34 -21.81 16.26
CA PRO A 621 11.73 -22.27 16.09
C PRO A 621 12.50 -21.56 14.99
N ASN A 622 11.81 -20.92 14.03
CA ASN A 622 12.38 -20.15 12.94
C ASN A 622 12.23 -18.62 13.19
N ALA A 623 12.42 -18.19 14.44
CA ALA A 623 12.33 -16.79 14.87
C ALA A 623 13.70 -16.07 14.74
N PRO A 624 13.81 -14.94 14.00
CA PRO A 624 15.02 -14.13 13.97
C PRO A 624 15.38 -13.54 15.35
N GLU A 625 16.63 -13.73 15.77
CA GLU A 625 17.16 -13.16 17.02
C GLU A 625 17.11 -11.62 17.01
N GLN A 626 17.44 -11.00 15.87
CA GLN A 626 17.42 -9.54 15.71
C GLN A 626 15.98 -9.04 15.54
N SER A 627 15.53 -8.20 16.48
CA SER A 627 14.15 -7.70 16.51
C SER A 627 13.79 -6.82 15.30
N ILE A 628 14.78 -6.23 14.63
CA ILE A 628 14.60 -5.39 13.44
C ILE A 628 13.85 -6.13 12.31
N SER A 629 14.00 -7.46 12.23
CA SER A 629 13.34 -8.34 11.25
C SER A 629 11.81 -8.29 11.35
N TYR A 630 11.26 -8.04 12.55
CA TYR A 630 9.81 -8.00 12.77
C TYR A 630 9.18 -6.65 12.43
N LEU A 631 9.97 -5.59 12.19
CA LEU A 631 9.43 -4.24 11.92
C LEU A 631 8.51 -4.21 10.71
N PHE A 632 8.85 -4.91 9.63
CA PHE A 632 7.98 -4.96 8.47
C PHE A 632 6.65 -5.67 8.79
N SER A 633 6.68 -6.75 9.58
CA SER A 633 5.47 -7.41 10.09
C SER A 633 4.62 -6.45 10.95
N PHE A 634 5.25 -5.66 11.83
CA PHE A 634 4.58 -4.61 12.59
C PHE A 634 3.89 -3.60 11.65
N PHE A 635 4.60 -3.05 10.64
CA PHE A 635 4.02 -2.07 9.72
C PHE A 635 2.94 -2.65 8.79
N CYS A 636 3.02 -3.93 8.41
CA CYS A 636 1.92 -4.64 7.75
C CYS A 636 0.63 -4.61 8.59
N GLY A 637 0.76 -4.82 9.92
CA GLY A 637 -0.35 -4.64 10.86
C GLY A 637 -0.87 -3.20 10.91
N VAL A 638 0.02 -2.23 11.04
CA VAL A 638 -0.32 -0.78 11.04
C VAL A 638 -1.15 -0.41 9.81
N LEU A 639 -0.70 -0.77 8.60
CA LEU A 639 -1.38 -0.40 7.37
C LEU A 639 -2.76 -1.07 7.24
N CYS A 640 -2.86 -2.38 7.48
CA CYS A 640 -4.14 -3.11 7.42
C CYS A 640 -5.18 -2.51 8.38
N THR A 641 -4.79 -2.27 9.63
CA THR A 641 -5.69 -1.66 10.63
C THR A 641 -6.07 -0.23 10.24
N SER A 642 -5.15 0.56 9.68
CA SER A 642 -5.46 1.93 9.24
C SER A 642 -6.44 1.98 8.07
N ILE A 643 -6.34 1.03 7.14
CA ILE A 643 -7.28 0.87 6.03
C ILE A 643 -8.68 0.53 6.59
N CYS A 644 -8.78 -0.45 7.49
CA CYS A 644 -10.05 -0.81 8.14
C CYS A 644 -10.69 0.37 8.90
N VAL A 645 -9.91 1.11 9.70
CA VAL A 645 -10.37 2.30 10.42
C VAL A 645 -10.92 3.36 9.45
N PHE A 646 -10.21 3.64 8.35
CA PHE A 646 -10.63 4.67 7.41
C PHE A 646 -11.85 4.25 6.56
N ILE A 647 -12.04 2.94 6.30
CA ILE A 647 -13.27 2.40 5.69
C ILE A 647 -14.45 2.59 6.64
N ILE A 648 -14.31 2.20 7.92
CA ILE A 648 -15.37 2.35 8.93
C ILE A 648 -15.77 3.81 9.08
N TYR A 649 -14.78 4.71 9.17
CA TYR A 649 -14.99 6.16 9.14
C TYR A 649 -15.74 6.62 7.89
N SER A 650 -15.33 6.19 6.69
CA SER A 650 -15.96 6.56 5.42
C SER A 650 -17.41 6.08 5.31
N LEU A 651 -17.73 4.91 5.90
CA LEU A 651 -19.09 4.37 5.97
C LEU A 651 -19.97 5.16 6.96
N ILE A 652 -19.45 5.50 8.14
CA ILE A 652 -20.13 6.37 9.12
C ILE A 652 -20.41 7.75 8.48
N ARG A 653 -19.45 8.28 7.71
CA ARG A 653 -19.54 9.51 6.92
C ARG A 653 -20.38 9.38 5.63
N ARG A 654 -21.08 8.25 5.40
CA ARG A 654 -21.96 8.01 4.23
C ARG A 654 -21.27 8.31 2.88
N ASN A 655 -20.03 7.84 2.71
CA ASN A 655 -19.19 8.11 1.54
C ASN A 655 -18.85 9.61 1.30
N SER A 656 -18.85 10.42 2.37
CA SER A 656 -18.30 11.79 2.39
C SER A 656 -17.16 11.95 3.42
N PRO A 657 -16.05 11.19 3.27
CA PRO A 657 -14.89 11.29 4.15
C PRO A 657 -14.17 12.63 3.95
N TYR A 658 -13.82 13.31 5.04
CA TYR A 658 -12.99 14.52 4.96
C TYR A 658 -11.54 14.15 4.64
N ILE A 659 -11.02 14.67 3.53
CA ILE A 659 -9.62 14.50 3.11
C ILE A 659 -9.11 15.86 2.65
N ASN A 660 -8.22 16.49 3.42
CA ASN A 660 -7.45 17.64 2.97
C ASN A 660 -6.27 17.14 2.11
N PRO A 661 -6.19 17.48 0.81
CA PRO A 661 -5.14 16.98 -0.07
C PRO A 661 -3.73 17.40 0.32
N GLU A 662 -3.58 18.58 0.90
CA GLU A 662 -2.27 19.14 1.29
C GLU A 662 -1.63 18.37 2.46
N THR A 663 -2.41 17.57 3.19
CA THR A 663 -1.89 16.74 4.29
C THR A 663 -1.11 15.52 3.80
N ALA A 664 -1.31 15.08 2.55
CA ALA A 664 -0.83 13.78 2.07
C ALA A 664 0.69 13.60 2.21
N VAL A 665 1.50 14.48 1.58
CA VAL A 665 2.97 14.35 1.61
C VAL A 665 3.56 14.64 3.00
N PRO A 666 3.14 15.70 3.74
CA PRO A 666 3.64 15.95 5.09
C PRO A 666 3.32 14.84 6.10
N CYS A 667 2.17 14.16 5.94
CA CYS A 667 1.80 13.03 6.79
C CYS A 667 2.56 11.75 6.42
N MET A 668 2.75 11.47 5.13
CA MET A 668 3.63 10.38 4.70
C MET A 668 5.08 10.59 5.18
N LEU A 669 5.57 11.84 5.18
CA LEU A 669 6.89 12.17 5.74
C LEU A 669 6.94 11.95 7.27
N GLY A 670 5.92 12.36 8.02
CA GLY A 670 5.79 12.04 9.45
C GLY A 670 5.79 10.53 9.73
N GLY A 671 5.10 9.77 8.88
CA GLY A 671 5.12 8.30 8.90
C GLY A 671 6.50 7.70 8.64
N ALA A 672 7.24 8.20 7.64
CA ALA A 672 8.59 7.75 7.36
C ALA A 672 9.56 8.04 8.53
N ILE A 673 9.44 9.21 9.16
CA ILE A 673 10.17 9.57 10.39
C ILE A 673 9.82 8.58 11.53
N PHE A 674 8.54 8.22 11.70
CA PHE A 674 8.12 7.21 12.67
C PHE A 674 8.71 5.82 12.39
N ALA A 675 8.81 5.40 11.13
CA ALA A 675 9.45 4.14 10.78
C ALA A 675 10.96 4.12 11.08
N THR A 676 11.67 5.22 10.82
CA THR A 676 13.08 5.38 11.21
C THR A 676 13.22 5.41 12.74
N ALA A 677 12.31 6.07 13.45
CA ALA A 677 12.28 6.09 14.91
C ALA A 677 12.08 4.68 15.51
N MET A 678 11.13 3.91 14.97
CA MET A 678 10.90 2.51 15.34
C MET A 678 12.12 1.62 15.04
N SER A 679 12.86 1.90 13.98
CA SER A 679 14.10 1.15 13.67
C SER A 679 15.18 1.39 14.74
N ALA A 680 15.41 2.64 15.12
CA ALA A 680 16.34 2.99 16.20
C ALA A 680 15.85 2.48 17.57
N PHE A 681 14.55 2.56 17.85
CA PHE A 681 13.91 2.06 19.07
C PHE A 681 14.10 0.55 19.25
N VAL A 682 13.98 -0.22 18.17
CA VAL A 682 14.16 -1.67 18.19
C VAL A 682 15.62 -2.06 18.40
N VAL A 683 16.57 -1.35 17.78
CA VAL A 683 18.00 -1.52 18.09
C VAL A 683 18.29 -1.19 19.56
N ALA A 684 17.64 -0.17 20.13
CA ALA A 684 17.77 0.15 21.56
C ALA A 684 17.22 -0.97 22.47
N ILE A 685 16.09 -1.60 22.12
CA ILE A 685 15.56 -2.76 22.87
C ILE A 685 16.53 -3.94 22.84
N ASP A 686 17.07 -4.29 21.67
CA ASP A 686 18.00 -5.43 21.51
C ASP A 686 19.33 -5.24 22.27
N ASN A 687 19.70 -4.01 22.65
CA ASN A 687 20.99 -3.67 23.26
C ASN A 687 20.91 -3.19 24.73
N LEU A 688 19.76 -2.65 25.17
CA LEU A 688 19.57 -2.14 26.54
C LEU A 688 18.60 -2.96 27.40
N ASP A 689 17.95 -3.98 26.82
CA ASP A 689 16.72 -4.60 27.32
C ASP A 689 15.50 -3.69 27.31
N GLN A 690 14.32 -4.29 27.11
CA GLN A 690 13.04 -3.59 27.06
C GLN A 690 12.78 -2.73 28.31
N ALA A 691 13.18 -3.21 29.50
CA ALA A 691 12.96 -2.54 30.78
C ALA A 691 13.75 -1.23 30.98
N ILE A 692 14.76 -0.96 30.14
CA ILE A 692 15.56 0.27 30.16
C ILE A 692 15.32 1.09 28.88
N ALA A 693 15.20 0.43 27.73
CA ALA A 693 14.92 1.10 26.45
C ALA A 693 13.56 1.82 26.42
N TYR A 694 12.47 1.19 26.93
CA TYR A 694 11.13 1.80 26.90
C TYR A 694 11.02 3.10 27.70
N PRO A 695 11.47 3.18 28.97
CA PRO A 695 11.41 4.42 29.74
C PRO A 695 12.11 5.60 29.08
N ILE A 696 13.30 5.36 28.49
CA ILE A 696 14.05 6.37 27.76
C ILE A 696 13.28 6.80 26.51
N CYS A 697 12.93 5.86 25.63
CA CYS A 697 12.32 6.14 24.34
C CYS A 697 10.86 6.62 24.44
N SER A 698 10.18 6.42 25.57
CA SER A 698 8.86 6.99 25.85
C SER A 698 8.97 8.41 26.40
N MET A 699 9.85 8.68 27.37
CA MET A 699 9.87 9.97 28.06
C MET A 699 10.72 11.04 27.38
N ALA A 700 11.88 10.69 26.82
CA ALA A 700 12.77 11.65 26.16
C ALA A 700 12.16 12.36 24.92
N PRO A 701 11.29 11.75 24.08
CA PRO A 701 10.56 12.47 23.04
C PRO A 701 9.78 13.69 23.56
N GLY A 702 9.27 13.67 24.80
CA GLY A 702 8.51 14.76 25.38
C GLY A 702 9.32 16.06 25.49
N VAL A 703 10.63 15.94 25.74
CA VAL A 703 11.60 17.05 25.76
C VAL A 703 11.81 17.63 24.35
N VAL A 704 11.84 16.76 23.34
CA VAL A 704 12.04 17.15 21.92
C VAL A 704 10.79 17.84 21.38
N VAL A 705 9.59 17.27 21.58
CA VAL A 705 8.29 17.88 21.23
C VAL A 705 8.13 19.24 21.88
N SER A 706 8.41 19.32 23.18
CA SER A 706 8.31 20.58 23.93
C SER A 706 9.28 21.63 23.40
N SER A 707 10.47 21.23 22.96
CA SER A 707 11.47 22.13 22.37
C SER A 707 11.01 22.66 21.01
N TRP A 708 10.41 21.82 20.15
CA TRP A 708 9.73 22.29 18.93
C TRP A 708 8.57 23.25 19.25
N SER A 709 7.79 22.98 20.31
CA SER A 709 6.70 23.86 20.78
C SER A 709 7.17 25.21 21.35
N ILE A 710 8.40 25.31 21.87
CA ILE A 710 9.02 26.60 22.26
C ILE A 710 9.57 27.32 21.03
N PHE A 711 10.57 26.75 20.36
CA PHE A 711 11.43 27.47 19.42
C PHE A 711 10.76 27.66 18.05
N TYR A 712 9.98 26.68 17.60
CA TYR A 712 9.43 26.63 16.25
C TYR A 712 7.96 27.08 16.22
N PHE A 713 7.09 26.44 17.01
CA PHE A 713 5.65 26.76 17.03
C PHE A 713 5.27 27.88 18.01
N ARG A 714 6.15 28.23 18.96
CA ARG A 714 5.97 29.32 19.94
C ARG A 714 4.67 29.24 20.76
N GLU A 715 4.22 28.03 21.07
CA GLU A 715 3.00 27.76 21.86
C GLU A 715 3.24 27.95 23.37
N ILE A 716 4.41 27.53 23.85
CA ILE A 716 4.78 27.61 25.26
C ILE A 716 5.53 28.92 25.48
N THR A 717 4.80 29.93 25.96
CA THR A 717 5.32 31.28 26.20
C THR A 717 5.11 31.73 27.65
N GLY A 718 5.90 32.73 28.07
CA GLY A 718 5.87 33.31 29.42
C GLY A 718 6.80 32.62 30.43
N ARG A 719 7.50 33.43 31.24
CA ARG A 719 8.55 32.96 32.17
C ARG A 719 8.09 31.85 33.13
N LYS A 720 6.85 31.94 33.66
CA LYS A 720 6.30 30.93 34.59
C LYS A 720 6.11 29.55 33.95
N ASN A 721 5.67 29.50 32.69
CA ASN A 721 5.53 28.24 31.95
C ASN A 721 6.91 27.66 31.61
N LEU A 722 7.84 28.47 31.11
CA LEU A 722 9.22 28.05 30.80
C LEU A 722 9.95 27.52 32.05
N THR A 723 9.74 28.13 33.22
CA THR A 723 10.36 27.67 34.48
C THR A 723 9.81 26.30 34.91
N ARG A 724 8.49 26.09 34.83
CA ARG A 724 7.86 24.79 35.11
C ARG A 724 8.35 23.71 34.14
N LEU A 725 8.46 24.06 32.86
CA LEU A 725 8.95 23.17 31.82
C LEU A 725 10.43 22.80 32.05
N ALA A 726 11.28 23.74 32.45
CA ALA A 726 12.69 23.46 32.78
C ALA A 726 12.84 22.52 33.99
N VAL A 727 12.00 22.64 35.01
CA VAL A 727 11.94 21.68 36.13
C VAL A 727 11.51 20.30 35.65
N ALA A 728 10.48 20.23 34.79
CA ALA A 728 10.01 18.96 34.23
C ALA A 728 11.07 18.29 33.32
N TYR A 729 11.78 19.06 32.49
CA TYR A 729 12.94 18.61 31.70
C TYR A 729 14.03 18.01 32.60
N LEU A 730 14.40 18.72 33.67
CA LEU A 730 15.44 18.28 34.60
C LEU A 730 15.06 16.97 35.29
N LEU A 731 13.80 16.83 35.73
CA LEU A 731 13.28 15.57 36.28
C LEU A 731 13.31 14.45 35.23
N THR A 732 12.83 14.68 34.01
CA THR A 732 12.91 13.67 32.93
C THR A 732 14.35 13.24 32.65
N LEU A 733 15.30 14.17 32.60
CA LEU A 733 16.71 13.86 32.37
C LEU A 733 17.32 13.03 33.51
N ILE A 734 17.09 13.41 34.77
CA ILE A 734 17.55 12.66 35.94
C ILE A 734 16.94 11.25 35.95
N GLY A 735 15.66 11.11 35.65
CA GLY A 735 14.98 9.82 35.56
C GLY A 735 15.57 8.91 34.47
N VAL A 736 15.85 9.45 33.28
CA VAL A 736 16.56 8.74 32.19
C VAL A 736 17.95 8.27 32.62
N ILE A 737 18.72 9.14 33.30
CA ILE A 737 20.06 8.83 33.79
C ILE A 737 20.01 7.70 34.84
N LEU A 738 19.08 7.77 35.81
CA LEU A 738 18.92 6.74 36.85
C LEU A 738 18.52 5.38 36.28
N VAL A 739 17.58 5.34 35.32
CA VAL A 739 17.20 4.10 34.62
C VAL A 739 18.38 3.55 33.80
N THR A 740 19.16 4.41 33.13
CA THR A 740 20.36 4.00 32.38
C THR A 740 21.40 3.36 33.30
N ILE A 741 21.77 4.04 34.39
CA ILE A 741 22.79 3.58 35.34
C ILE A 741 22.35 2.26 36.01
N SER A 742 21.04 2.02 36.15
CA SER A 742 20.51 0.77 36.71
C SER A 742 20.82 -0.50 35.90
N LYS A 743 21.28 -0.38 34.64
CA LYS A 743 21.72 -1.54 33.84
C LYS A 743 23.03 -2.14 34.35
N GLU A 744 24.02 -1.31 34.66
CA GLU A 744 25.39 -1.73 34.97
C GLU A 744 25.72 -1.66 36.47
N VAL A 745 25.24 -0.64 37.17
CA VAL A 745 25.68 -0.36 38.55
C VAL A 745 24.83 -1.14 39.55
N ARG A 746 25.43 -2.19 40.13
CA ARG A 746 24.93 -2.86 41.34
C ARG A 746 25.14 -1.98 42.58
N LEU A 747 24.25 -1.03 42.79
CA LEU A 747 24.06 -0.38 44.09
C LEU A 747 23.12 -1.25 44.95
N PHE A 748 23.76 -1.98 45.88
CA PHE A 748 23.23 -3.00 46.80
C PHE A 748 22.71 -4.28 46.13
#